data_AF-A0A7Y5DX58-F1
#
_entry.id   AF-A0A7Y5DX58-F1
#
_cell.length_a   1.000
_cell.length_b   1.000
_cell.length_c   1.000
_cell.angle_alpha   90.00
_cell.angle_beta   90.00
_cell.angle_gamma   90.00
#
_symmetry.space_group_name_H-M   'P 1'
#
loop_
_entity.id
_entity.type
_entity.pdbx_description
1 polymer ?
#
loop_
_entity_poly.entity_id
_entity_poly.type
_entity_poly.pdbx_seq_one_letter_code
_entity_poly.pdbx_strand_id
1 'polypeptide(L)'
;MPLPPSVRSYLTSRRSLLLVVVVAGALLRTAGERPRGYPSEAVAAILGRRGIRTEAADITWVDAKGGPLASLHHGGFALLRGREGEGLPDVYGVEVRLSPEGAVLSVGESWNLSRTSEADEQALVTSPDGAFAAYLVRDDGEVRAIHRLDLRGHPAPADFTRRERMQNAITQLQETGRASGITHDVLDFDAPRRDVALRFDGRSLLIRSGEDTFRVEEDLQVAGGVLRLSPYERARPPALVNWAVDRVRNASWFGDDRMQWVKAVAFTALDFARSKLTSGTGEETAVDDMGSLPAAAGPSATPAPPKTDAGAATAIKVAAFPPASLAPMLSPPLKGEGQWVALDGDPFLPPGAGSAFAITYVRTDKERPVTRIYATLWDPRRIALHMEAGTVEPKSATGEAGPGLVPRSRDVLPRFVAGFNGGFQAVHGDYGMKAGGVSYLPPKPYAATVMELSNGSTAFGTWPKDGDVPADVWSFRQNMTALVQDGKYNPWGRTWWGGTPEGWADNIHTTRSGICLTEEGFVGYFYGIDVSPEALANGMLRARCTYGIHLDMNPGLCGFEFYHVQNASDVRPLGRNLDASWESEGELKPLADGKELLRFRTRRMIKSMGHMNFPQYIHRDARDFFYLTLRSDQALDDPKGTEPKSVVESTELGDGAHRFDHLRVNAGGLVVQSGPGAVVSLAGGGVGDAVLFFHPGHGFGIAEASRLRSDGDAAPAGASPIA
;
A
#
# COMPACT_ATOMS: atom_id res chain seq x y z
N MET A 1 -8.62 61.36 32.19
CA MET A 1 -9.96 62.01 32.17
C MET A 1 -10.95 61.12 32.89
N PRO A 2 -11.63 61.57 33.96
CA PRO A 2 -12.68 60.79 34.62
C PRO A 2 -13.99 60.90 33.84
N LEU A 3 -14.73 59.79 33.76
CA LEU A 3 -16.04 59.72 33.08
C LEU A 3 -17.11 60.54 33.85
N PRO A 4 -18.10 61.13 33.15
CA PRO A 4 -19.05 62.07 33.72
C PRO A 4 -20.09 61.45 34.68
N PRO A 5 -20.71 62.26 35.57
CA PRO A 5 -21.52 61.80 36.70
C PRO A 5 -22.82 61.05 36.36
N SER A 6 -23.26 61.06 35.10
CA SER A 6 -24.54 60.48 34.66
C SER A 6 -24.51 58.96 34.44
N VAL A 7 -23.32 58.33 34.37
CA VAL A 7 -23.20 56.87 34.16
C VAL A 7 -23.17 56.10 35.49
N ARG A 8 -22.76 56.75 36.60
CA ARG A 8 -22.67 56.11 37.92
C ARG A 8 -24.03 55.91 38.60
N SER A 9 -25.05 56.72 38.31
CA SER A 9 -26.39 56.55 38.90
C SER A 9 -27.26 55.52 38.17
N TYR A 10 -26.89 55.13 36.95
CA TYR A 10 -27.60 54.09 36.18
C TYR A 10 -27.26 52.67 36.65
N LEU A 11 -26.05 52.45 37.20
CA LEU A 11 -25.57 51.14 37.64
C LEU A 11 -25.91 50.80 39.11
N THR A 12 -26.35 51.77 39.91
CA THR A 12 -26.69 51.55 41.33
C THR A 12 -28.16 51.20 41.57
N SER A 13 -29.08 51.44 40.62
CA SER A 13 -30.53 51.22 40.84
C SER A 13 -31.05 49.80 40.49
N ARG A 14 -30.20 48.87 40.05
CA ARG A 14 -30.62 47.51 39.63
C ARG A 14 -29.90 46.34 40.31
N ARG A 15 -29.15 46.58 41.39
CA ARG A 15 -28.46 45.52 42.15
C ARG A 15 -29.41 44.66 42.99
N SER A 16 -30.54 45.21 43.43
CA SER A 16 -31.53 44.50 44.25
C SER A 16 -32.41 43.53 43.45
N LEU A 17 -32.55 43.71 42.12
CA LEU A 17 -33.33 42.80 41.27
C LEU A 17 -32.54 41.54 40.85
N LEU A 18 -31.21 41.64 40.73
CA LEU A 18 -30.32 40.51 40.44
C LEU A 18 -30.13 39.58 41.64
N LEU A 19 -30.20 40.09 42.88
CA LEU A 19 -30.07 39.26 44.08
C LEU A 19 -31.32 38.41 44.36
N VAL A 20 -32.52 38.91 44.00
CA VAL A 20 -33.79 38.18 44.22
C VAL A 20 -33.94 37.00 43.25
N VAL A 21 -33.43 37.10 42.02
CA VAL A 21 -33.44 35.98 41.06
C VAL A 21 -32.45 34.88 41.44
N VAL A 22 -31.32 35.23 42.05
CA VAL A 22 -30.31 34.25 42.50
C VAL A 22 -30.74 33.54 43.79
N VAL A 23 -31.41 34.23 44.71
CA VAL A 23 -31.89 33.62 45.98
C VAL A 23 -33.16 32.79 45.77
N ALA A 24 -34.05 33.15 44.82
CA ALA A 24 -35.22 32.34 44.48
C ALA A 24 -34.86 31.02 43.78
N GLY A 25 -33.74 30.97 43.04
CA GLY A 25 -33.22 29.73 42.43
C GLY A 25 -32.55 28.78 43.42
N ALA A 26 -32.11 29.26 44.59
CA ALA A 26 -31.43 28.46 45.60
C ALA A 26 -32.37 27.71 46.56
N LEU A 27 -33.67 28.03 46.58
CA LEU A 27 -34.66 27.45 47.51
C LEU A 27 -35.64 26.44 46.88
N LEU A 28 -35.46 26.06 45.62
CA LEU A 28 -36.18 24.93 44.98
C LEU A 28 -35.29 23.70 44.82
N ARG A 29 -34.52 23.37 45.87
CA ARG A 29 -33.99 22.01 46.08
C ARG A 29 -35.00 21.21 46.90
N THR A 30 -36.12 20.86 46.28
CA THR A 30 -36.89 19.70 46.70
C THR A 30 -36.25 18.48 46.05
N ALA A 31 -35.82 17.55 46.91
CA ALA A 31 -35.38 16.22 46.53
C ALA A 31 -36.52 15.50 45.80
N GLY A 32 -36.38 15.38 44.48
CA GLY A 32 -37.16 14.48 43.64
C GLY A 32 -36.18 13.56 42.93
N GLU A 33 -36.47 12.26 42.92
CA GLU A 33 -35.65 11.22 42.29
C GLU A 33 -35.26 11.63 40.86
N ARG A 34 -33.95 11.65 40.59
CA ARG A 34 -33.41 11.92 39.26
C ARG A 34 -33.73 10.72 38.36
N PRO A 35 -34.34 10.90 37.17
CA PRO A 35 -34.38 9.84 36.19
C PRO A 35 -32.93 9.45 35.85
N ARG A 36 -32.55 8.20 36.15
CA ARG A 36 -31.26 7.63 35.74
C ARG A 36 -31.44 7.04 34.34
N GLY A 37 -30.84 7.65 33.34
CA GLY A 37 -30.73 7.08 32.01
C GLY A 37 -30.31 8.11 30.98
N TYR A 38 -29.15 7.91 30.34
CA TYR A 38 -28.85 8.60 29.10
C TYR A 38 -29.86 8.09 28.05
N PRO A 39 -30.56 8.96 27.28
CA PRO A 39 -31.57 8.49 26.35
C PRO A 39 -30.88 8.00 25.07
N SER A 40 -30.22 6.84 25.16
CA SER A 40 -29.65 6.11 24.04
C SER A 40 -30.71 5.89 22.94
N GLU A 41 -31.98 5.71 23.31
CA GLU A 41 -33.12 5.67 22.38
C GLU A 41 -33.23 6.94 21.53
N ALA A 42 -33.03 8.13 22.11
CA ALA A 42 -33.11 9.39 21.38
C ALA A 42 -31.93 9.54 20.41
N VAL A 43 -30.72 9.12 20.81
CA VAL A 43 -29.54 9.10 19.94
C VAL A 43 -29.75 8.14 18.78
N ALA A 44 -30.19 6.91 19.06
CA ALA A 44 -30.50 5.89 18.05
C ALA A 44 -31.56 6.38 17.05
N ALA A 45 -32.63 7.02 17.53
CA ALA A 45 -33.68 7.56 16.68
C ALA A 45 -33.18 8.68 15.75
N ILE A 46 -32.30 9.56 16.24
CA ILE A 46 -31.72 10.64 15.41
C ILE A 46 -30.76 10.08 14.37
N LEU A 47 -29.89 9.14 14.75
CA LEU A 47 -28.96 8.48 13.83
C LEU A 47 -29.68 7.65 12.77
N GLY A 48 -30.78 6.98 13.14
CA GLY A 48 -31.63 6.26 12.18
C GLY A 48 -32.19 7.17 11.08
N ARG A 49 -32.56 8.41 11.42
CA ARG A 49 -32.97 9.42 10.42
C ARG A 49 -31.83 9.90 9.51
N ARG A 50 -30.58 9.70 9.94
CA ARG A 50 -29.36 10.01 9.18
C ARG A 50 -28.80 8.79 8.42
N GLY A 51 -29.50 7.66 8.45
CA GLY A 51 -29.12 6.45 7.72
C GLY A 51 -28.32 5.43 8.52
N ILE A 52 -27.99 5.71 9.78
CA ILE A 52 -27.23 4.79 10.66
C ILE A 52 -28.21 4.08 11.60
N ARG A 53 -28.44 2.79 11.39
CA ARG A 53 -29.30 1.95 12.23
C ARG A 53 -28.49 1.42 13.42
N THR A 54 -28.89 1.76 14.65
CA THR A 54 -28.26 1.31 15.90
C THR A 54 -29.34 1.06 16.96
N GLU A 55 -29.07 0.15 17.90
CA GLU A 55 -29.94 -0.13 19.03
C GLU A 55 -29.49 0.65 20.27
N ALA A 56 -30.43 1.01 21.16
CA ALA A 56 -30.09 1.74 22.38
C ALA A 56 -29.11 1.00 23.30
N ALA A 57 -29.12 -0.35 23.26
CA ALA A 57 -28.21 -1.21 23.99
C ALA A 57 -26.78 -1.23 23.42
N ASP A 58 -26.62 -0.89 22.15
CA ASP A 58 -25.33 -0.84 21.45
C ASP A 58 -24.60 0.49 21.63
N ILE A 59 -25.20 1.44 22.38
CA ILE A 59 -24.63 2.76 22.64
C ILE A 59 -23.92 2.76 24.00
N THR A 60 -22.61 2.98 23.96
CA THR A 60 -21.74 3.08 25.13
C THR A 60 -21.25 4.52 25.34
N TRP A 61 -21.52 5.08 26.51
CA TRP A 61 -21.14 6.45 26.86
C TRP A 61 -19.71 6.51 27.41
N VAL A 62 -18.90 7.43 26.88
CA VAL A 62 -17.48 7.61 27.22
C VAL A 62 -17.31 8.78 28.20
N ASP A 63 -17.73 9.98 27.80
CA ASP A 63 -17.55 11.23 28.57
C ASP A 63 -18.84 11.61 29.33
N ALA A 64 -19.30 10.71 30.18
CA ALA A 64 -20.58 10.87 30.89
C ALA A 64 -20.49 11.67 32.22
N LYS A 65 -19.28 12.10 32.61
CA LYS A 65 -18.97 12.68 33.93
C LYS A 65 -18.62 14.17 33.86
N GLY A 66 -19.63 15.02 33.65
CA GLY A 66 -19.52 16.46 33.86
C GLY A 66 -20.21 16.89 35.15
N GLY A 67 -19.51 17.60 36.04
CA GLY A 67 -20.17 18.31 37.15
C GLY A 67 -21.11 19.43 36.66
N PRO A 68 -21.87 20.11 37.53
CA PRO A 68 -22.93 21.05 37.14
C PRO A 68 -22.48 22.29 36.33
N LEU A 69 -21.16 22.59 36.29
CA LEU A 69 -20.58 23.63 35.45
C LEU A 69 -20.05 23.11 34.10
N ALA A 70 -19.80 21.80 33.98
CA ALA A 70 -19.33 21.17 32.75
C ALA A 70 -20.45 21.01 31.71
N SER A 71 -21.71 20.84 32.14
CA SER A 71 -22.90 20.72 31.29
C SER A 71 -23.23 21.97 30.44
N LEU A 72 -22.59 23.12 30.71
CA LEU A 72 -22.77 24.33 29.91
C LEU A 72 -21.90 24.35 28.64
N HIS A 73 -20.81 23.56 28.60
CA HIS A 73 -19.83 23.56 27.51
C HIS A 73 -19.37 22.17 27.03
N HIS A 74 -19.63 21.08 27.77
CA HIS A 74 -19.26 19.72 27.36
C HIS A 74 -20.41 19.03 26.61
N GLY A 75 -20.18 18.71 25.34
CA GLY A 75 -20.84 17.58 24.70
C GLY A 75 -20.29 16.28 25.30
N GLY A 76 -21.15 15.34 25.67
CA GLY A 76 -20.76 13.96 25.90
C GLY A 76 -20.32 13.31 24.60
N PHE A 77 -19.46 12.30 24.71
CA PHE A 77 -19.06 11.46 23.59
C PHE A 77 -19.59 10.05 23.83
N ALA A 78 -20.19 9.46 22.81
CA ALA A 78 -20.65 8.08 22.84
C ALA A 78 -20.03 7.30 21.70
N LEU A 79 -19.71 6.04 21.97
CA LEU A 79 -19.40 5.05 20.97
C LEU A 79 -20.63 4.19 20.74
N LEU A 80 -20.86 3.76 19.51
CA LEU A 80 -21.98 2.91 19.19
C LEU A 80 -21.63 1.91 18.10
N ARG A 81 -22.30 0.77 18.15
CA ARG A 81 -22.35 -0.13 17.00
C ARG A 81 -23.52 0.25 16.11
N GLY A 82 -23.26 0.52 14.84
CA GLY A 82 -24.29 0.99 13.89
C GLY A 82 -24.04 0.45 12.49
N ARG A 83 -25.10 0.31 11.70
CA ARG A 83 -25.01 -0.14 10.31
C ARG A 83 -25.62 0.88 9.35
N GLU A 84 -24.93 1.17 8.26
CA GLU A 84 -25.45 1.93 7.13
C GLU A 84 -26.01 0.98 6.07
N GLY A 85 -27.25 1.22 5.64
CA GLY A 85 -27.91 0.33 4.68
C GLY A 85 -27.94 -1.13 5.15
N GLU A 86 -27.72 -2.07 4.23
CA GLU A 86 -27.66 -3.52 4.48
C GLU A 86 -26.24 -4.01 4.84
N GLY A 87 -25.31 -3.10 5.13
CA GLY A 87 -23.94 -3.44 5.50
C GLY A 87 -23.80 -4.09 6.89
N LEU A 88 -22.60 -4.59 7.17
CA LEU A 88 -22.22 -5.07 8.50
C LEU A 88 -22.10 -3.90 9.50
N PRO A 89 -22.20 -4.16 10.82
CA PRO A 89 -22.27 -3.10 11.82
C PRO A 89 -20.89 -2.59 12.23
N ASP A 90 -20.56 -1.37 11.83
CA ASP A 90 -19.33 -0.64 12.21
C ASP A 90 -19.42 0.00 13.62
N VAL A 91 -18.26 0.40 14.14
CA VAL A 91 -18.13 1.24 15.35
C VAL A 91 -18.06 2.73 14.97
N TYR A 92 -19.00 3.51 15.49
CA TYR A 92 -19.08 4.96 15.30
C TYR A 92 -18.81 5.71 16.60
N GLY A 93 -18.17 6.88 16.48
CA GLY A 93 -18.14 7.90 17.51
C GLY A 93 -19.17 8.99 17.23
N VAL A 94 -19.86 9.48 18.26
CA VAL A 94 -20.84 10.57 18.12
C VAL A 94 -20.71 11.58 19.25
N GLU A 95 -20.75 12.87 18.88
CA GLU A 95 -20.82 13.95 19.85
C GLU A 95 -22.29 14.21 20.22
N VAL A 96 -22.59 14.29 21.52
CA VAL A 96 -23.95 14.46 22.01
C VAL A 96 -23.98 15.51 23.11
N ARG A 97 -24.78 16.56 22.93
CA ARG A 97 -24.98 17.55 23.99
C ARG A 97 -26.08 17.09 24.92
N LEU A 98 -25.79 17.12 26.21
CA LEU A 98 -26.71 16.71 27.27
C LEU A 98 -27.10 17.91 28.13
N SER A 99 -28.32 17.90 28.67
CA SER A 99 -28.75 18.82 29.71
C SER A 99 -28.07 18.46 31.04
N PRO A 100 -28.04 19.34 32.05
CA PRO A 100 -27.56 19.02 33.39
C PRO A 100 -28.27 17.81 34.03
N GLU A 101 -29.50 17.53 33.60
CA GLU A 101 -30.33 16.39 34.02
C GLU A 101 -30.07 15.11 33.21
N GLY A 102 -29.22 15.17 32.18
CA GLY A 102 -28.84 14.02 31.34
C GLY A 102 -29.71 13.82 30.09
N ALA A 103 -30.64 14.73 29.79
CA ALA A 103 -31.46 14.65 28.58
C ALA A 103 -30.66 15.05 27.32
N VAL A 104 -30.88 14.38 26.19
CA VAL A 104 -30.23 14.74 24.92
C VAL A 104 -30.80 16.05 24.38
N LEU A 105 -29.94 17.06 24.26
CA LEU A 105 -30.26 18.37 23.68
C LEU A 105 -30.03 18.38 22.17
N SER A 106 -28.93 17.77 21.71
CA SER A 106 -28.61 17.65 20.29
C SER A 106 -27.60 16.53 20.05
N VAL A 107 -27.72 15.86 18.90
CA VAL A 107 -26.72 14.91 18.39
C VAL A 107 -25.93 15.59 17.28
N GLY A 108 -24.62 15.71 17.47
CA GLY A 108 -23.66 16.29 16.52
C GLY A 108 -23.32 15.33 15.39
N GLU A 109 -22.20 15.57 14.72
CA GLU A 109 -21.69 14.69 13.66
C GLU A 109 -21.35 13.28 14.18
N SER A 110 -21.35 12.30 13.28
CA SER A 110 -20.96 10.92 13.54
C SER A 110 -19.77 10.54 12.67
N TRP A 111 -18.81 9.83 13.26
CA TRP A 111 -17.59 9.39 12.59
C TRP A 111 -17.50 7.87 12.62
N ASN A 112 -17.43 7.22 11.45
CA ASN A 112 -17.13 5.80 11.36
C ASN A 112 -15.64 5.58 11.72
N LEU A 113 -15.41 4.93 12.85
CA LEU A 113 -14.08 4.71 13.43
C LEU A 113 -13.46 3.40 12.95
N SER A 114 -14.24 2.32 12.79
CA SER A 114 -13.73 1.01 12.32
C SER A 114 -13.43 1.02 10.81
N ARG A 115 -14.38 1.52 10.00
CA ARG A 115 -14.32 1.54 8.53
C ARG A 115 -13.95 0.18 7.96
N THR A 116 -14.62 -0.88 8.38
CA THR A 116 -14.42 -2.20 7.77
C THR A 116 -15.49 -2.44 6.71
N SER A 117 -15.10 -3.08 5.61
CA SER A 117 -16.02 -3.40 4.51
C SER A 117 -16.59 -4.81 4.61
N GLU A 118 -15.92 -5.70 5.32
CA GLU A 118 -16.17 -7.15 5.29
C GLU A 118 -16.19 -7.80 6.69
N ALA A 119 -16.17 -7.01 7.76
CA ALA A 119 -16.05 -7.50 9.12
C ALA A 119 -17.27 -7.12 9.98
N ASP A 120 -17.67 -7.99 10.92
CA ASP A 120 -18.71 -7.69 11.92
C ASP A 120 -18.06 -7.31 13.24
N GLU A 121 -18.13 -6.03 13.60
CA GLU A 121 -17.66 -5.54 14.89
C GLU A 121 -18.59 -5.95 16.02
N GLN A 122 -18.04 -6.53 17.09
CA GLN A 122 -18.82 -7.06 18.20
C GLN A 122 -18.19 -6.73 19.56
N ALA A 123 -18.98 -6.92 20.62
CA ALA A 123 -18.53 -6.87 22.01
C ALA A 123 -17.73 -5.59 22.36
N LEU A 124 -18.25 -4.43 21.95
CA LEU A 124 -17.71 -3.13 22.31
C LEU A 124 -17.71 -2.96 23.83
N VAL A 125 -16.53 -2.76 24.42
CA VAL A 125 -16.33 -2.52 25.85
C VAL A 125 -15.49 -1.26 26.06
N THR A 126 -15.69 -0.57 27.19
CA THR A 126 -14.93 0.63 27.56
C THR A 126 -14.24 0.49 28.91
N SER A 127 -13.14 1.23 29.09
CA SER A 127 -12.49 1.32 30.40
C SER A 127 -13.36 2.11 31.39
N PRO A 128 -13.26 1.86 32.71
CA PRO A 128 -14.09 2.53 33.72
C PRO A 128 -13.95 4.07 33.76
N ASP A 129 -12.84 4.59 33.26
CA ASP A 129 -12.55 6.02 33.15
C ASP A 129 -12.85 6.61 31.76
N GLY A 130 -13.29 5.79 30.79
CA GLY A 130 -13.59 6.22 29.42
C GLY A 130 -12.34 6.53 28.58
N ALA A 131 -11.14 6.24 29.07
CA ALA A 131 -9.91 6.48 28.32
C ALA A 131 -9.76 5.55 27.11
N PHE A 132 -10.24 4.30 27.23
CA PHE A 132 -10.08 3.28 26.21
C PHE A 132 -11.41 2.61 25.85
N ALA A 133 -11.47 2.10 24.62
CA ALA A 133 -12.47 1.14 24.20
C ALA A 133 -11.80 -0.06 23.53
N ALA A 134 -12.51 -1.18 23.42
CA ALA A 134 -12.07 -2.31 22.63
C ALA A 134 -13.28 -3.03 22.02
N TYR A 135 -13.10 -3.63 20.85
CA TYR A 135 -14.11 -4.42 20.18
C TYR A 135 -13.47 -5.60 19.43
N LEU A 136 -14.27 -6.61 19.17
CA LEU A 136 -13.90 -7.80 18.40
C LEU A 136 -14.23 -7.57 16.93
N VAL A 137 -13.38 -8.09 16.05
CA VAL A 137 -13.68 -8.20 14.63
C VAL A 137 -13.89 -9.68 14.29
N ARG A 138 -15.10 -10.01 13.82
CA ARG A 138 -15.44 -11.35 13.35
C ARG A 138 -15.53 -11.41 11.83
N ASP A 139 -15.00 -12.50 11.31
CA ASP A 139 -15.10 -12.89 9.90
C ASP A 139 -15.40 -14.40 9.83
N ASP A 140 -16.39 -14.77 9.01
CA ASP A 140 -16.93 -16.13 8.86
C ASP A 140 -17.21 -16.86 10.21
N GLY A 141 -17.77 -16.13 11.17
CA GLY A 141 -18.11 -16.65 12.50
C GLY A 141 -16.94 -16.80 13.48
N GLU A 142 -15.71 -16.53 13.05
CA GLU A 142 -14.51 -16.60 13.88
C GLU A 142 -13.99 -15.19 14.21
N VAL A 143 -13.52 -14.99 15.44
CA VAL A 143 -12.80 -13.79 15.84
C VAL A 143 -11.41 -13.85 15.23
N ARG A 144 -11.11 -12.87 14.39
CA ARG A 144 -9.81 -12.74 13.72
C ARG A 144 -8.91 -11.72 14.41
N ALA A 145 -9.50 -10.63 14.89
CA ALA A 145 -8.76 -9.54 15.52
C ALA A 145 -9.52 -8.88 16.67
N ILE A 146 -8.78 -8.14 17.48
CA ILE A 146 -9.29 -7.27 18.53
C ILE A 146 -8.75 -5.88 18.27
N HIS A 147 -9.63 -4.90 18.25
CA HIS A 147 -9.24 -3.49 18.14
C HIS A 147 -9.29 -2.85 19.51
N ARG A 148 -8.26 -2.09 19.85
CA ARG A 148 -8.22 -1.23 21.03
C ARG A 148 -8.14 0.22 20.60
N LEU A 149 -9.05 1.04 21.11
CA LEU A 149 -9.13 2.46 20.85
C LEU A 149 -8.60 3.25 22.05
N ASP A 150 -7.65 4.16 21.83
CA ASP A 150 -7.33 5.21 22.82
C ASP A 150 -8.11 6.48 22.48
N LEU A 151 -9.11 6.78 23.31
CA LEU A 151 -10.06 7.87 23.11
C LEU A 151 -9.53 9.22 23.62
N ARG A 152 -8.43 9.21 24.39
CA ARG A 152 -7.74 10.43 24.83
C ARG A 152 -7.07 11.12 23.64
N GLY A 153 -6.70 10.31 22.64
CA GLY A 153 -5.90 10.73 21.51
C GLY A 153 -4.46 11.02 21.92
N HIS A 154 -3.58 11.03 20.92
CA HIS A 154 -2.16 11.30 21.12
C HIS A 154 -1.75 12.57 20.37
N PRO A 155 -0.81 13.38 20.90
CA PRO A 155 -0.23 14.46 20.12
C PRO A 155 0.55 13.88 18.93
N ALA A 156 0.64 14.62 17.82
CA ALA A 156 1.42 14.16 16.68
C ALA A 156 2.91 13.98 17.08
N PRO A 157 3.65 13.09 16.40
CA PRO A 157 5.04 12.75 16.75
C PRO A 157 5.94 13.96 16.96
N ALA A 158 6.92 13.81 17.87
CA ALA A 158 7.81 14.89 18.27
C ALA A 158 8.62 15.49 17.11
N ASP A 159 8.95 14.68 16.11
CA ASP A 159 9.70 15.05 14.92
C ASP A 159 8.87 15.79 13.85
N PHE A 160 7.55 15.90 14.02
CA PHE A 160 6.72 16.65 13.09
C PHE A 160 6.95 18.16 13.25
N THR A 161 7.11 18.83 12.11
CA THR A 161 7.10 20.29 12.01
C THR A 161 5.76 20.86 12.46
N ARG A 162 5.72 22.17 12.76
CA ARG A 162 4.47 22.85 13.14
C ARG A 162 3.37 22.70 12.08
N ARG A 163 3.75 22.71 10.79
CA ARG A 163 2.82 22.53 9.67
C ARG A 163 2.24 21.12 9.66
N GLU A 164 3.09 20.09 9.77
CA GLU A 164 2.65 18.69 9.77
C GLU A 164 1.74 18.37 10.96
N ARG A 165 2.03 18.95 12.13
CA ARG A 165 1.15 18.84 13.31
C ARG A 165 -0.23 19.45 13.06
N MET A 166 -0.30 20.61 12.40
CA MET A 166 -1.56 21.25 12.02
C MET A 166 -2.31 20.41 10.98
N GLN A 167 -1.64 19.93 9.93
CA GLN A 167 -2.23 19.06 8.91
C GLN A 167 -2.81 17.80 9.56
N ASN A 168 -2.07 17.17 10.47
CA ASN A 168 -2.53 16.01 11.23
C ASN A 168 -3.74 16.35 12.12
N ALA A 169 -3.69 17.43 12.90
CA ALA A 169 -4.80 17.82 13.77
C ALA A 169 -6.12 18.06 13.00
N ILE A 170 -6.04 18.71 11.82
CA ILE A 170 -7.20 18.93 10.94
C ILE A 170 -7.71 17.59 10.38
N THR A 171 -6.79 16.73 9.93
CA THR A 171 -7.11 15.38 9.43
C THR A 171 -7.85 14.57 10.49
N GLN A 172 -7.34 14.54 11.72
CA GLN A 172 -7.97 13.85 12.84
C GLN A 172 -9.34 14.44 13.21
N LEU A 173 -9.48 15.77 13.19
CA LEU A 173 -10.75 16.43 13.46
C LEU A 173 -11.83 16.01 12.45
N GLN A 174 -11.46 15.87 11.18
CA GLN A 174 -12.36 15.41 10.13
C GLN A 174 -12.69 13.92 10.23
N GLU A 175 -11.70 13.09 10.59
CA GLU A 175 -11.84 11.63 10.60
C GLU A 175 -12.46 11.08 11.89
N THR A 176 -12.29 11.78 13.02
CA THR A 176 -12.66 11.28 14.36
C THR A 176 -13.42 12.30 15.21
N GLY A 177 -13.61 13.53 14.73
CA GLY A 177 -14.21 14.62 15.50
C GLY A 177 -13.31 15.24 16.56
N ARG A 178 -12.07 14.74 16.73
CA ARG A 178 -11.12 15.20 17.74
C ARG A 178 -9.78 15.56 17.12
N ALA A 179 -9.24 16.74 17.43
CA ALA A 179 -7.94 17.18 16.91
C ALA A 179 -6.76 16.34 17.43
N SER A 180 -6.88 15.73 18.62
CA SER A 180 -5.93 14.75 19.14
C SER A 180 -6.08 13.36 18.49
N GLY A 181 -7.15 13.14 17.73
CA GLY A 181 -7.48 11.87 17.11
C GLY A 181 -7.93 10.80 18.08
N ILE A 182 -8.20 9.62 17.53
CA ILE A 182 -8.37 8.35 18.24
C ILE A 182 -7.31 7.41 17.64
N THR A 183 -6.58 6.68 18.48
CA THR A 183 -5.59 5.70 17.98
C THR A 183 -6.18 4.30 18.01
N HIS A 184 -5.87 3.50 16.99
CA HIS A 184 -6.45 2.19 16.72
C HIS A 184 -5.37 1.11 16.72
N ASP A 185 -5.20 0.43 17.84
CA ASP A 185 -4.24 -0.67 17.94
C ASP A 185 -4.94 -1.98 17.57
N VAL A 186 -4.36 -2.76 16.66
CA VAL A 186 -4.90 -4.06 16.23
C VAL A 186 -4.12 -5.17 16.91
N LEU A 187 -4.84 -6.11 17.50
CA LEU A 187 -4.31 -7.31 18.13
C LEU A 187 -4.85 -8.51 17.35
N ASP A 188 -3.98 -9.16 16.58
CA ASP A 188 -4.34 -10.35 15.82
C ASP A 188 -3.99 -11.62 16.58
N PHE A 189 -4.83 -12.64 16.38
CA PHE A 189 -4.51 -13.99 16.79
C PHE A 189 -3.73 -14.72 15.70
N ASP A 190 -2.69 -15.47 16.08
CA ASP A 190 -1.96 -16.34 15.15
C ASP A 190 -2.87 -17.42 14.52
N ALA A 191 -3.97 -17.76 15.18
CA ALA A 191 -5.02 -18.64 14.67
C ALA A 191 -6.41 -18.11 15.05
N PRO A 192 -7.42 -18.20 14.17
CA PRO A 192 -8.79 -17.75 14.46
C PRO A 192 -9.37 -18.37 15.73
N ARG A 193 -10.13 -17.59 16.48
CA ARG A 193 -10.73 -18.02 17.76
C ARG A 193 -12.24 -17.87 17.72
N ARG A 194 -13.01 -18.77 18.33
CA ARG A 194 -14.49 -18.69 18.32
C ARG A 194 -15.05 -17.97 19.53
N ASP A 195 -14.52 -18.29 20.69
CA ASP A 195 -14.95 -17.74 21.98
C ASP A 195 -13.90 -16.77 22.48
N VAL A 196 -14.18 -15.47 22.35
CA VAL A 196 -13.34 -14.39 22.89
C VAL A 196 -14.21 -13.45 23.69
N ALA A 197 -13.79 -13.14 24.91
CA ALA A 197 -14.43 -12.15 25.78
C ALA A 197 -13.44 -11.04 26.13
N LEU A 198 -13.91 -9.80 26.03
CA LEU A 198 -13.14 -8.60 26.36
C LEU A 198 -13.62 -8.00 27.68
N ARG A 199 -12.70 -7.57 28.53
CA ARG A 199 -13.00 -6.77 29.72
C ARG A 199 -11.84 -5.84 30.05
N PHE A 200 -12.13 -4.60 30.43
CA PHE A 200 -11.12 -3.76 31.04
C PHE A 200 -10.98 -4.01 32.55
N ASP A 201 -9.73 -4.09 33.01
CA ASP A 201 -9.34 -4.12 34.41
C ASP A 201 -8.50 -2.88 34.73
N GLY A 202 -9.17 -1.82 35.19
CA GLY A 202 -8.61 -0.48 35.14
C GLY A 202 -8.42 -0.05 33.68
N ARG A 203 -7.19 0.20 33.26
CA ARG A 203 -6.82 0.58 31.89
C ARG A 203 -6.25 -0.55 31.04
N SER A 204 -6.00 -1.70 31.67
CA SER A 204 -5.47 -2.87 30.98
C SER A 204 -6.62 -3.68 30.40
N LEU A 205 -6.46 -4.14 29.15
CA LEU A 205 -7.44 -4.97 28.47
C LEU A 205 -7.17 -6.43 28.80
N LEU A 206 -8.14 -7.10 29.41
CA LEU A 206 -8.15 -8.54 29.60
C LEU A 206 -8.91 -9.20 28.46
N ILE A 207 -8.27 -10.17 27.83
CA ILE A 207 -8.80 -10.96 26.72
C ILE A 207 -8.83 -12.40 27.17
N ARG A 208 -10.01 -13.02 27.18
CA ARG A 208 -10.14 -14.44 27.50
C ARG A 208 -10.58 -15.19 26.24
N SER A 209 -9.84 -16.23 25.86
CA SER A 209 -10.22 -17.14 24.78
C SER A 209 -10.05 -18.59 25.19
N GLY A 210 -11.17 -19.28 25.43
CA GLY A 210 -11.12 -20.61 26.06
C GLY A 210 -10.44 -20.58 27.42
N GLU A 211 -9.35 -21.34 27.57
CA GLU A 211 -8.50 -21.35 28.76
C GLU A 211 -7.39 -20.28 28.72
N ASP A 212 -7.09 -19.73 27.54
CA ASP A 212 -6.06 -18.72 27.36
C ASP A 212 -6.55 -17.37 27.91
N THR A 213 -5.69 -16.68 28.66
CA THR A 213 -5.95 -15.32 29.15
C THR A 213 -4.77 -14.43 28.81
N PHE A 214 -5.05 -13.36 28.07
CA PHE A 214 -4.08 -12.35 27.70
C PHE A 214 -4.40 -11.05 28.43
N ARG A 215 -3.36 -10.33 28.82
CA ARG A 215 -3.46 -9.00 29.40
C ARG A 215 -2.64 -8.05 28.57
N VAL A 216 -3.31 -7.04 28.01
CA VAL A 216 -2.67 -5.94 27.28
C VAL A 216 -2.65 -4.73 28.19
N GLU A 217 -1.46 -4.32 28.59
CA GLU A 217 -1.25 -3.17 29.47
C GLU A 217 -1.50 -1.84 28.74
N GLU A 218 -1.52 -0.74 29.50
CA GLU A 218 -1.74 0.60 28.94
C GLU A 218 -0.70 0.96 27.86
N ASP A 219 0.54 0.52 28.05
CA ASP A 219 1.70 0.72 27.18
C ASP A 219 1.83 -0.36 26.08
N LEU A 220 0.76 -1.13 25.86
CA LEU A 220 0.66 -2.20 24.86
C LEU A 220 1.54 -3.43 25.10
N GLN A 221 2.16 -3.57 26.28
CA GLN A 221 2.80 -4.82 26.65
C GLN A 221 1.77 -5.94 26.78
N VAL A 222 2.03 -7.07 26.13
CA VAL A 222 1.15 -8.25 26.17
C VAL A 222 1.74 -9.32 27.09
N ALA A 223 0.95 -9.77 28.06
CA ALA A 223 1.25 -10.93 28.90
C ALA A 223 0.28 -12.07 28.64
N GLY A 224 0.72 -13.33 28.81
CA GLY A 224 -0.13 -14.52 28.72
C GLY A 224 -0.09 -15.30 27.40
N GLY A 225 0.76 -14.91 26.44
CA GLY A 225 0.98 -15.66 25.19
C GLY A 225 1.50 -14.78 24.06
N VAL A 226 1.46 -15.28 22.83
CA VAL A 226 1.83 -14.52 21.61
C VAL A 226 0.55 -13.98 20.98
N LEU A 227 0.38 -12.65 21.04
CA LEU A 227 -0.56 -11.91 20.21
C LEU A 227 0.27 -10.98 19.34
N ARG A 228 -0.06 -10.91 18.05
CA ARG A 228 0.59 -9.98 17.16
C ARG A 228 -0.06 -8.62 17.31
N LEU A 229 0.71 -7.66 17.80
CA LEU A 229 0.28 -6.28 17.99
C LEU A 229 0.74 -5.44 16.79
N SER A 230 -0.21 -4.79 16.14
CA SER A 230 0.00 -3.80 15.10
C SER A 230 -0.45 -2.44 15.65
N PRO A 231 0.46 -1.68 16.30
CA PRO A 231 0.10 -0.43 16.95
C PRO A 231 -0.20 0.66 15.93
N TYR A 232 -1.09 1.58 16.28
CA TYR A 232 -1.36 2.73 15.43
C TYR A 232 -0.17 3.68 15.39
N GLU A 233 0.42 3.87 14.22
CA GLU A 233 1.51 4.82 14.03
C GLU A 233 1.21 5.88 12.98
N ARG A 234 1.48 7.15 13.32
CA ARG A 234 1.24 8.29 12.44
C ARG A 234 2.38 8.45 11.45
N ALA A 235 2.03 8.39 10.17
CA ALA A 235 2.90 8.78 9.08
C ALA A 235 2.90 10.30 8.86
N ARG A 236 3.92 10.82 8.19
CA ARG A 236 3.98 12.24 7.82
C ARG A 236 2.86 12.57 6.83
N PRO A 237 2.16 13.71 7.00
CA PRO A 237 1.15 14.10 6.03
C PRO A 237 1.82 14.46 4.69
N PRO A 238 1.12 14.29 3.57
CA PRO A 238 1.62 14.71 2.28
C PRO A 238 1.97 16.21 2.24
N ALA A 239 2.76 16.60 1.22
CA ALA A 239 3.00 18.00 0.89
C ALA A 239 1.68 18.78 0.86
N LEU A 240 1.73 20.03 1.34
CA LEU A 240 0.54 20.82 1.67
C LEU A 240 -0.52 20.87 0.56
N VAL A 241 -0.09 21.02 -0.69
CA VAL A 241 -0.99 21.07 -1.85
C VAL A 241 -1.71 19.73 -2.04
N ASN A 242 -0.97 18.63 -2.03
CA ASN A 242 -1.53 17.28 -2.20
C ASN A 242 -2.48 16.94 -1.03
N TRP A 243 -2.05 17.24 0.20
CA TRP A 243 -2.89 17.10 1.38
C TRP A 243 -4.18 17.92 1.29
N ALA A 244 -4.12 19.18 0.84
CA ALA A 244 -5.31 20.01 0.68
C ALA A 244 -6.26 19.44 -0.38
N VAL A 245 -5.73 18.97 -1.52
CA VAL A 245 -6.52 18.33 -2.58
C VAL A 245 -7.20 17.06 -2.07
N ASP A 246 -6.51 16.20 -1.32
CA ASP A 246 -7.08 14.99 -0.73
C ASP A 246 -8.24 15.30 0.22
N ARG A 247 -8.17 16.41 0.97
CA ARG A 247 -9.24 16.81 1.89
C ARG A 247 -10.46 17.36 1.16
N VAL A 248 -10.27 18.07 0.05
CA VAL A 248 -11.40 18.49 -0.81
C VAL A 248 -12.02 17.25 -1.46
N ARG A 249 -11.22 16.26 -1.87
CA ARG A 249 -11.72 14.98 -2.39
C ARG A 249 -12.55 14.21 -1.37
N ASN A 250 -12.11 14.17 -0.11
CA ASN A 250 -12.80 13.43 0.95
C ASN A 250 -13.97 14.20 1.60
N ALA A 251 -14.32 15.39 1.10
CA ALA A 251 -15.42 16.18 1.62
C ALA A 251 -16.76 15.68 1.06
N SER A 252 -17.66 15.22 1.93
CA SER A 252 -18.97 14.64 1.55
C SER A 252 -19.89 15.55 0.74
N TRP A 253 -19.69 16.87 0.76
CA TRP A 253 -20.44 17.85 -0.05
C TRP A 253 -19.86 18.06 -1.47
N PHE A 254 -18.72 17.44 -1.77
CA PHE A 254 -17.92 17.61 -2.97
C PHE A 254 -17.62 16.24 -3.60
N GLY A 255 -18.67 15.46 -3.89
CA GLY A 255 -18.57 14.07 -4.37
C GLY A 255 -17.69 13.87 -5.63
N ASP A 256 -17.27 12.63 -5.83
CA ASP A 256 -16.26 12.23 -6.82
C ASP A 256 -16.52 12.78 -8.24
N ASP A 257 -17.76 12.74 -8.72
CA ASP A 257 -18.12 13.19 -10.07
C ASP A 257 -17.78 14.67 -10.36
N ARG A 258 -17.93 15.54 -9.37
CA ARG A 258 -17.65 16.99 -9.52
C ARG A 258 -16.16 17.28 -9.48
N MET A 259 -15.41 16.52 -8.68
CA MET A 259 -13.95 16.59 -8.64
C MET A 259 -13.34 16.09 -9.96
N GLN A 260 -13.87 15.03 -10.56
CA GLN A 260 -13.37 14.50 -11.84
C GLN A 260 -13.60 15.51 -12.98
N TRP A 261 -14.73 16.19 -13.00
CA TRP A 261 -15.00 17.24 -14.00
C TRP A 261 -14.10 18.47 -13.80
N VAL A 262 -13.92 18.93 -12.57
CA VAL A 262 -13.01 20.04 -12.24
C VAL A 262 -11.56 19.68 -12.57
N LYS A 263 -11.12 18.45 -12.28
CA LYS A 263 -9.79 17.96 -12.66
C LYS A 263 -9.62 17.93 -14.18
N ALA A 264 -10.57 17.36 -14.92
CA ALA A 264 -10.49 17.30 -16.38
C ALA A 264 -10.36 18.71 -16.99
N VAL A 265 -11.16 19.68 -16.54
CA VAL A 265 -11.11 21.06 -17.02
C VAL A 265 -9.85 21.79 -16.56
N ALA A 266 -9.44 21.61 -15.30
CA ALA A 266 -8.23 22.24 -14.76
C ALA A 266 -6.97 21.70 -15.45
N PHE A 267 -6.84 20.39 -15.63
CA PHE A 267 -5.71 19.78 -16.34
C PHE A 267 -5.69 20.16 -17.82
N THR A 268 -6.84 20.19 -18.50
CA THR A 268 -6.91 20.65 -19.90
C THR A 268 -6.48 22.11 -20.03
N ALA A 269 -6.88 22.98 -19.09
CA ALA A 269 -6.49 24.39 -19.09
C ALA A 269 -5.01 24.60 -18.71
N LEU A 270 -4.49 23.81 -17.76
CA LEU A 270 -3.08 23.85 -17.34
C LEU A 270 -2.16 23.34 -18.46
N ASP A 271 -2.58 22.29 -19.19
CA ASP A 271 -1.88 21.74 -20.34
C ASP A 271 -1.80 22.76 -21.49
N PHE A 272 -2.91 23.46 -21.76
CA PHE A 272 -2.92 24.55 -22.74
C PHE A 272 -2.00 25.71 -22.36
N ALA A 273 -1.90 26.04 -21.08
CA ALA A 273 -1.01 27.09 -20.59
C ALA A 273 0.46 26.65 -20.63
N ARG A 274 0.78 25.42 -20.21
CA ARG A 274 2.14 24.88 -20.18
C ARG A 274 2.72 24.64 -21.58
N SER A 275 1.91 24.14 -22.52
CA SER A 275 2.35 23.94 -23.91
C SER A 275 2.77 25.24 -24.60
N LYS A 276 2.28 26.39 -24.13
CA LYS A 276 2.69 27.72 -24.60
C LYS A 276 3.87 28.36 -23.84
N LEU A 277 4.22 27.84 -22.66
CA LEU A 277 5.22 28.44 -21.77
C LEU A 277 6.57 27.72 -21.75
N THR A 278 6.65 26.45 -22.15
CA THR A 278 7.92 25.73 -22.30
C THR A 278 8.53 25.96 -23.67
N SER A 279 9.10 27.15 -23.88
CA SER A 279 9.95 27.50 -25.03
C SER A 279 11.44 27.38 -24.71
N GLY A 280 11.82 26.46 -23.82
CA GLY A 280 13.22 26.10 -23.54
C GLY A 280 13.65 24.90 -24.39
N THR A 281 14.91 24.82 -24.80
CA THR A 281 15.42 23.66 -25.54
C THR A 281 15.39 22.42 -24.63
N GLY A 282 14.86 21.31 -25.14
CA GLY A 282 14.75 20.05 -24.37
C GLY A 282 16.09 19.46 -23.92
N GLU A 283 17.22 19.95 -24.44
CA GLU A 283 18.56 19.47 -24.09
C GLU A 283 19.03 19.97 -22.73
N GLU A 284 18.88 21.27 -22.44
CA GLU A 284 19.33 21.86 -21.17
C GLU A 284 18.56 21.28 -19.98
N THR A 285 17.25 21.12 -20.16
CA THR A 285 16.37 20.52 -19.15
C THR A 285 16.66 19.04 -18.89
N ALA A 286 17.08 18.27 -19.90
CA ALA A 286 17.43 16.86 -19.71
C ALA A 286 18.74 16.69 -18.93
N VAL A 287 19.73 17.54 -19.20
CA VAL A 287 21.01 17.52 -18.47
C VAL A 287 20.82 18.01 -17.04
N ASP A 288 20.02 19.06 -16.82
CA ASP A 288 19.74 19.55 -15.46
C ASP A 288 18.97 18.52 -14.62
N ASP A 289 17.98 17.84 -15.21
CA ASP A 289 17.18 16.80 -14.54
C ASP A 289 18.05 15.64 -14.02
N MET A 290 19.04 15.23 -14.81
CA MET A 290 19.98 14.16 -14.44
C MET A 290 21.07 14.64 -13.45
N GLY A 291 21.21 15.95 -13.25
CA GLY A 291 22.24 16.53 -12.40
C GLY A 291 23.67 16.27 -12.91
N SER A 292 24.66 16.53 -12.05
CA SER A 292 26.08 16.33 -12.34
C SER A 292 26.54 14.88 -12.19
N LEU A 293 25.70 13.91 -12.57
CA LEU A 293 26.08 12.50 -12.57
C LEU A 293 27.19 12.22 -13.61
N PRO A 294 28.07 11.22 -13.37
CA PRO A 294 29.14 10.88 -14.30
C PRO A 294 28.62 10.63 -15.71
N ALA A 295 29.46 10.89 -16.73
CA ALA A 295 29.09 10.63 -18.11
C ALA A 295 28.76 9.14 -18.32
N ALA A 296 27.77 8.85 -19.17
CA ALA A 296 27.28 7.51 -19.50
C ALA A 296 28.42 6.50 -19.69
N ALA A 297 28.26 5.30 -19.12
CA ALA A 297 29.19 4.22 -19.36
C ALA A 297 29.07 3.84 -20.84
N GLY A 298 30.11 4.11 -21.63
CA GLY A 298 30.14 3.73 -23.03
C GLY A 298 29.99 2.20 -23.17
N PRO A 299 29.40 1.70 -24.26
CA PRO A 299 29.36 0.27 -24.50
C PRO A 299 30.80 -0.27 -24.51
N SER A 300 31.09 -1.25 -23.65
CA SER A 300 32.24 -2.11 -23.89
C SER A 300 32.09 -2.71 -25.29
N ALA A 301 33.17 -2.56 -26.06
CA ALA A 301 33.31 -2.87 -27.49
C ALA A 301 32.32 -3.90 -28.07
N THR A 302 31.76 -3.55 -29.23
CA THR A 302 31.10 -4.46 -30.16
C THR A 302 31.84 -5.81 -30.23
N PRO A 303 31.24 -6.93 -29.81
CA PRO A 303 31.79 -8.22 -30.19
C PRO A 303 31.59 -8.35 -31.70
N ALA A 304 32.68 -8.51 -32.43
CA ALA A 304 32.62 -8.98 -33.81
C ALA A 304 31.72 -10.23 -33.89
N PRO A 305 30.98 -10.43 -34.99
CA PRO A 305 30.11 -11.60 -35.12
C PRO A 305 30.94 -12.88 -34.90
N PRO A 306 30.55 -13.77 -33.98
CA PRO A 306 31.24 -15.02 -33.81
C PRO A 306 31.00 -15.85 -35.08
N LYS A 307 32.10 -16.27 -35.71
CA LYS A 307 32.06 -17.31 -36.73
C LYS A 307 31.40 -18.54 -36.10
N THR A 308 30.46 -19.11 -36.83
CA THR A 308 29.76 -20.36 -36.52
C THR A 308 30.76 -21.48 -36.31
N ASP A 309 30.91 -21.92 -35.06
CA ASP A 309 31.36 -23.27 -34.74
C ASP A 309 30.22 -23.96 -34.00
N ALA A 310 29.66 -24.98 -34.67
CA ALA A 310 28.63 -25.84 -34.15
C ALA A 310 29.22 -26.80 -33.11
N GLY A 311 28.65 -26.80 -31.91
CA GLY A 311 28.76 -27.90 -30.95
C GLY A 311 29.61 -27.60 -29.71
N ALA A 312 28.96 -27.20 -28.61
CA ALA A 312 29.20 -27.70 -27.26
C ALA A 312 28.32 -26.92 -26.24
N ALA A 313 27.64 -27.68 -25.38
CA ALA A 313 27.01 -27.34 -24.08
C ALA A 313 26.61 -25.87 -23.79
N THR A 314 25.31 -25.69 -23.56
CA THR A 314 24.61 -24.50 -23.04
C THR A 314 25.20 -23.99 -21.72
N ALA A 315 26.24 -23.18 -21.79
CA ALA A 315 26.56 -22.23 -20.72
C ALA A 315 25.53 -21.10 -20.78
N ILE A 316 24.73 -20.93 -19.73
CA ILE A 316 23.79 -19.79 -19.61
C ILE A 316 24.65 -18.52 -19.64
N LYS A 317 24.55 -17.76 -20.74
CA LYS A 317 25.34 -16.54 -20.92
C LYS A 317 24.76 -15.48 -20.00
N VAL A 318 25.44 -15.24 -18.89
CA VAL A 318 25.09 -14.19 -17.93
C VAL A 318 25.02 -12.84 -18.65
N ALA A 319 23.87 -12.18 -18.61
CA ALA A 319 23.70 -10.87 -19.25
C ALA A 319 24.62 -9.82 -18.59
N ALA A 320 25.27 -9.02 -19.43
CA ALA A 320 26.10 -7.90 -18.98
C ALA A 320 25.21 -6.76 -18.45
N PHE A 321 25.67 -6.09 -17.40
CA PHE A 321 25.00 -4.93 -16.80
C PHE A 321 25.90 -3.69 -16.92
N PRO A 322 25.37 -2.51 -17.32
CA PRO A 322 24.02 -2.29 -17.82
C PRO A 322 23.78 -2.98 -19.19
N PRO A 323 22.52 -3.20 -19.59
CA PRO A 323 22.19 -3.74 -20.91
C PRO A 323 22.52 -2.73 -22.02
N ALA A 324 22.22 -3.11 -23.26
CA ALA A 324 22.36 -2.20 -24.40
C ALA A 324 21.54 -0.91 -24.22
N SER A 325 22.04 0.20 -24.77
CA SER A 325 21.36 1.50 -24.74
C SER A 325 19.98 1.43 -25.42
N LEU A 326 19.01 2.18 -24.89
CA LEU A 326 17.69 2.26 -25.48
C LEU A 326 17.74 2.99 -26.82
N ALA A 327 17.05 2.44 -27.82
CA ALA A 327 16.90 3.12 -29.10
C ALA A 327 15.97 4.34 -28.96
N PRO A 328 16.43 5.57 -29.23
CA PRO A 328 15.57 6.76 -29.20
C PRO A 328 14.40 6.63 -30.17
N MET A 329 13.19 7.01 -29.73
CA MET A 329 12.00 6.94 -30.58
C MET A 329 11.81 8.20 -31.44
N LEU A 330 12.30 9.34 -30.94
CA LEU A 330 12.22 10.63 -31.60
C LEU A 330 13.57 11.00 -32.22
N SER A 331 13.52 11.73 -33.33
CA SER A 331 14.71 12.20 -34.06
C SER A 331 14.69 13.73 -34.22
N PRO A 332 15.84 14.41 -34.06
CA PRO A 332 17.12 13.87 -33.59
C PRO A 332 17.08 13.50 -32.10
N PRO A 333 17.90 12.54 -31.64
CA PRO A 333 17.99 12.20 -30.21
C PRO A 333 18.59 13.36 -29.41
N LEU A 334 18.16 13.53 -28.16
CA LEU A 334 18.79 14.45 -27.21
C LEU A 334 20.14 13.88 -26.74
N LYS A 335 21.00 14.76 -26.21
CA LYS A 335 22.31 14.38 -25.68
C LYS A 335 22.17 13.36 -24.54
N GLY A 336 22.66 12.14 -24.76
CA GLY A 336 22.60 11.05 -23.78
C GLY A 336 21.25 10.33 -23.73
N GLU A 337 20.30 10.66 -24.61
CA GLU A 337 19.02 9.96 -24.71
C GLU A 337 19.23 8.47 -24.96
N GLY A 338 18.63 7.64 -24.11
CA GLY A 338 18.75 6.18 -24.13
C GLY A 338 20.08 5.61 -23.66
N GLN A 339 21.08 6.44 -23.33
CA GLN A 339 22.38 5.96 -22.83
C GLN A 339 22.31 5.71 -21.32
N TRP A 340 22.80 4.56 -20.88
CA TRP A 340 22.83 4.19 -19.47
C TRP A 340 23.97 4.89 -18.73
N VAL A 341 23.63 5.53 -17.61
CA VAL A 341 24.58 6.11 -16.64
C VAL A 341 24.65 5.18 -15.44
N ALA A 342 25.77 4.45 -15.31
CA ALA A 342 26.04 3.67 -14.11
C ALA A 342 26.27 4.60 -12.91
N LEU A 343 25.86 4.17 -11.71
CA LEU A 343 25.95 4.98 -10.50
C LEU A 343 27.22 4.71 -9.68
N ASP A 344 28.26 4.18 -10.32
CA ASP A 344 29.55 3.94 -9.66
C ASP A 344 30.15 5.23 -9.07
N GLY A 345 30.49 5.18 -7.78
CA GLY A 345 31.03 6.32 -7.05
C GLY A 345 29.99 7.37 -6.63
N ASP A 346 28.70 7.11 -6.82
CA ASP A 346 27.65 7.98 -6.30
C ASP A 346 27.72 8.07 -4.76
N PRO A 347 27.93 9.26 -4.17
CA PRO A 347 28.09 9.41 -2.73
C PRO A 347 26.81 9.17 -1.92
N PHE A 348 25.66 9.06 -2.59
CA PHE A 348 24.35 8.75 -2.02
C PHE A 348 24.05 7.24 -2.03
N LEU A 349 25.00 6.42 -2.47
CA LEU A 349 24.97 4.97 -2.38
C LEU A 349 26.17 4.46 -1.57
N PRO A 350 26.06 3.29 -0.91
CA PRO A 350 27.20 2.64 -0.29
C PRO A 350 28.30 2.33 -1.33
N PRO A 351 29.58 2.34 -0.94
CA PRO A 351 30.67 1.96 -1.83
C PRO A 351 30.41 0.61 -2.51
N GLY A 352 30.56 0.55 -3.84
CA GLY A 352 30.34 -0.66 -4.63
C GLY A 352 28.89 -0.96 -5.00
N ALA A 353 27.89 -0.32 -4.35
CA ALA A 353 26.48 -0.50 -4.70
C ALA A 353 26.12 0.14 -6.05
N GLY A 354 26.79 1.23 -6.41
CA GLY A 354 26.57 2.01 -7.62
C GLY A 354 26.61 1.19 -8.93
N SER A 355 27.52 0.23 -9.05
CA SER A 355 27.63 -0.65 -10.24
C SER A 355 26.45 -1.59 -10.42
N ALA A 356 25.58 -1.75 -9.42
CA ALA A 356 24.36 -2.53 -9.55
C ALA A 356 23.17 -1.69 -10.04
N PHE A 357 23.36 -0.39 -10.26
CA PHE A 357 22.33 0.53 -10.75
C PHE A 357 22.77 1.25 -12.02
N ALA A 358 21.81 1.49 -12.90
CA ALA A 358 21.97 2.35 -14.06
C ALA A 358 20.72 3.19 -14.26
N ILE A 359 20.88 4.44 -14.66
CA ILE A 359 19.77 5.34 -14.95
C ILE A 359 19.86 5.91 -16.36
N THR A 360 18.72 6.25 -16.94
CA THR A 360 18.65 6.88 -18.26
C THR A 360 17.30 7.57 -18.47
N TYR A 361 17.13 8.19 -19.63
CA TYR A 361 15.86 8.77 -20.06
C TYR A 361 15.65 8.59 -21.56
N VAL A 362 14.39 8.56 -21.99
CA VAL A 362 13.99 8.48 -23.40
C VAL A 362 12.69 9.24 -23.64
N ARG A 363 12.55 9.89 -24.80
CA ARG A 363 11.27 10.47 -25.23
C ARG A 363 10.48 9.43 -25.99
N THR A 364 9.23 9.25 -25.60
CA THR A 364 8.36 8.17 -26.09
C THR A 364 7.01 8.66 -26.59
N ASP A 365 6.83 9.98 -26.65
CA ASP A 365 5.61 10.61 -27.11
C ASP A 365 5.95 11.58 -28.26
N LYS A 366 5.43 11.28 -29.46
CA LYS A 366 5.63 12.11 -30.66
C LYS A 366 4.77 13.37 -30.63
N GLU A 367 3.62 13.34 -29.97
CA GLU A 367 2.71 14.46 -29.83
C GLU A 367 3.19 15.43 -28.74
N ARG A 368 3.87 14.89 -27.72
CA ARG A 368 4.49 15.65 -26.62
C ARG A 368 6.00 15.39 -26.51
N PRO A 369 6.81 15.89 -27.47
CA PRO A 369 8.27 15.63 -27.52
C PRO A 369 9.07 16.24 -26.37
N VAL A 370 8.43 17.02 -25.49
CA VAL A 370 9.03 17.57 -24.26
C VAL A 370 8.97 16.59 -23.08
N THR A 371 8.07 15.61 -23.13
CA THR A 371 7.90 14.61 -22.07
C THR A 371 8.99 13.55 -22.17
N ARG A 372 9.37 13.01 -21.02
CA ARG A 372 10.43 12.01 -20.90
C ARG A 372 9.99 10.91 -19.97
N ILE A 373 10.39 9.69 -20.30
CA ILE A 373 10.37 8.56 -19.38
C ILE A 373 11.79 8.38 -18.87
N TYR A 374 11.93 8.50 -17.56
CA TYR A 374 13.16 8.18 -16.84
C TYR A 374 13.09 6.74 -16.35
N ALA A 375 14.21 6.03 -16.46
CA ALA A 375 14.32 4.65 -16.01
C ALA A 375 15.48 4.50 -15.04
N THR A 376 15.24 3.79 -13.95
CA THR A 376 16.28 3.28 -13.03
C THR A 376 16.25 1.76 -13.10
N LEU A 377 17.32 1.16 -13.61
CA LEU A 377 17.51 -0.27 -13.74
C LEU A 377 18.44 -0.78 -12.64
N TRP A 378 18.19 -1.97 -12.12
CA TRP A 378 19.11 -2.65 -11.22
C TRP A 378 19.27 -4.13 -11.54
N ASP A 379 20.39 -4.67 -11.06
CA ASP A 379 20.71 -6.09 -11.14
C ASP A 379 20.15 -6.85 -9.92
N PRO A 380 19.11 -7.70 -10.09
CA PRO A 380 18.49 -8.42 -8.98
C PRO A 380 19.42 -9.45 -8.34
N ARG A 381 20.56 -9.78 -8.97
CA ARG A 381 21.61 -10.65 -8.38
C ARG A 381 22.39 -9.96 -7.26
N ARG A 382 22.39 -8.63 -7.24
CA ARG A 382 23.10 -7.81 -6.24
C ARG A 382 22.13 -7.05 -5.34
N ILE A 383 20.95 -6.75 -5.85
CA ILE A 383 19.92 -5.98 -5.17
C ILE A 383 18.70 -6.86 -4.90
N ALA A 384 18.26 -6.94 -3.66
CA ALA A 384 16.99 -7.57 -3.28
C ALA A 384 15.88 -6.51 -3.29
N LEU A 385 14.73 -6.87 -3.85
CA LEU A 385 13.51 -6.06 -3.79
C LEU A 385 12.61 -6.62 -2.70
N HIS A 386 12.17 -5.72 -1.83
CA HIS A 386 11.20 -5.97 -0.78
C HIS A 386 10.04 -5.00 -0.90
N MET A 387 8.96 -5.27 -0.18
CA MET A 387 7.77 -4.43 -0.13
C MET A 387 7.28 -4.27 1.31
N GLU A 388 6.70 -3.12 1.59
CA GLU A 388 6.24 -2.73 2.92
C GLU A 388 4.84 -2.14 2.82
N ALA A 389 3.92 -2.62 3.67
CA ALA A 389 2.57 -2.06 3.74
C ALA A 389 2.59 -0.76 4.56
N GLY A 390 1.83 0.24 4.15
CA GLY A 390 1.75 1.54 4.84
C GLY A 390 0.96 1.48 6.15
N THR A 391 1.08 2.52 6.98
CA THR A 391 0.33 2.59 8.26
C THR A 391 -1.15 2.87 8.13
N VAL A 392 -1.58 3.29 6.95
CA VAL A 392 -3.00 3.58 6.67
C VAL A 392 -3.50 2.63 5.59
N GLU A 393 -2.70 2.33 4.58
CA GLU A 393 -3.10 1.55 3.41
C GLU A 393 -1.93 0.69 2.87
N PRO A 394 -2.22 -0.54 2.40
CA PRO A 394 -3.51 -1.23 2.46
C PRO A 394 -3.88 -1.69 3.87
N LYS A 395 -5.17 -1.95 4.11
CA LYS A 395 -5.68 -2.57 5.33
C LYS A 395 -6.20 -3.97 5.04
N SER A 396 -6.04 -4.87 6.00
CA SER A 396 -6.67 -6.19 5.93
C SER A 396 -8.17 -6.13 6.18
N ALA A 397 -8.87 -7.24 5.91
CA ALA A 397 -10.26 -7.42 6.33
C ALA A 397 -10.45 -7.25 7.84
N THR A 398 -9.40 -7.52 8.63
CA THR A 398 -9.40 -7.29 10.08
C THR A 398 -9.03 -5.88 10.48
N GLY A 399 -8.77 -4.98 9.52
CA GLY A 399 -8.34 -3.60 9.77
C GLY A 399 -6.85 -3.45 10.12
N GLU A 400 -6.07 -4.53 10.04
CA GLU A 400 -4.62 -4.50 10.23
C GLU A 400 -3.96 -3.69 9.10
N ALA A 401 -3.08 -2.75 9.46
CA ALA A 401 -2.23 -2.01 8.52
C ALA A 401 -0.76 -2.34 8.77
N GLY A 402 0.09 -2.06 7.79
CA GLY A 402 1.52 -2.31 7.90
C GLY A 402 2.24 -1.29 8.78
N PRO A 403 3.51 -1.55 9.13
CA PRO A 403 4.31 -0.57 9.86
C PRO A 403 4.63 0.66 8.99
N GLY A 404 4.60 0.57 7.66
CA GLY A 404 4.95 1.67 6.77
C GLY A 404 6.38 2.14 6.96
N LEU A 405 7.29 1.27 7.38
CA LEU A 405 8.66 1.64 7.71
C LEU A 405 9.62 0.53 7.34
N VAL A 406 10.70 0.88 6.63
CA VAL A 406 11.83 -0.03 6.41
C VAL A 406 12.31 -0.55 7.77
N PRO A 407 12.44 -1.88 7.95
CA PRO A 407 12.83 -2.47 9.22
C PRO A 407 14.07 -1.78 9.83
N ARG A 408 13.92 -1.29 11.07
CA ARG A 408 14.99 -0.62 11.81
C ARG A 408 15.87 -1.65 12.50
N SER A 409 16.54 -2.48 11.72
CA SER A 409 17.51 -3.46 12.23
C SER A 409 18.90 -3.18 11.69
N ARG A 410 19.92 -3.64 12.43
CA ARG A 410 21.33 -3.57 12.02
C ARG A 410 21.59 -4.34 10.73
N ASP A 411 20.77 -5.33 10.42
CA ASP A 411 20.93 -6.15 9.22
C ASP A 411 20.27 -5.55 7.98
N VAL A 412 19.35 -4.58 8.12
CA VAL A 412 18.62 -3.99 6.99
C VAL A 412 19.12 -2.59 6.67
N LEU A 413 19.21 -1.69 7.65
CA LEU A 413 19.49 -0.27 7.37
C LEU A 413 20.83 -0.03 6.66
N PRO A 414 21.96 -0.63 7.05
CA PRO A 414 23.23 -0.44 6.33
C PRO A 414 23.21 -0.94 4.89
N ARG A 415 22.28 -1.85 4.56
CA ARG A 415 22.09 -2.40 3.21
C ARG A 415 20.99 -1.69 2.43
N PHE A 416 20.21 -0.80 3.05
CA PHE A 416 19.13 -0.07 2.39
C PHE A 416 19.71 0.94 1.39
N VAL A 417 19.42 0.74 0.10
CA VAL A 417 20.03 1.51 -0.99
C VAL A 417 19.05 2.30 -1.83
N ALA A 418 17.76 1.94 -1.83
CA ALA A 418 16.75 2.69 -2.56
C ALA A 418 15.33 2.39 -2.08
N GLY A 419 14.40 3.33 -2.30
CA GLY A 419 12.96 3.13 -2.06
C GLY A 419 12.13 3.82 -3.13
N PHE A 420 10.96 3.27 -3.44
CA PHE A 420 10.03 3.85 -4.41
C PHE A 420 8.57 3.43 -4.16
N ASN A 421 7.63 4.16 -4.76
CA ASN A 421 6.22 4.05 -4.42
C ASN A 421 5.61 2.70 -4.77
N GLY A 422 4.55 2.33 -4.02
CA GLY A 422 3.76 1.14 -4.25
C GLY A 422 2.70 1.28 -5.35
N GLY A 423 1.67 0.46 -5.24
CA GLY A 423 0.56 0.37 -6.20
C GLY A 423 -0.60 1.33 -5.90
N PHE A 424 -1.73 1.12 -6.59
CA PHE A 424 -2.95 1.89 -6.34
C PHE A 424 -3.54 1.63 -4.94
N GLN A 425 -4.26 2.63 -4.42
CA GLN A 425 -5.03 2.49 -3.16
C GLN A 425 -6.06 1.37 -3.25
N ALA A 426 -6.40 0.75 -2.11
CA ALA A 426 -7.41 -0.30 -2.07
C ALA A 426 -8.73 0.21 -2.68
N VAL A 427 -9.14 1.43 -2.33
CA VAL A 427 -10.32 2.12 -2.90
C VAL A 427 -10.37 2.23 -4.43
N HIS A 428 -9.26 1.97 -5.15
CA HIS A 428 -9.18 2.03 -6.62
C HIS A 428 -9.16 0.65 -7.29
N GLY A 429 -9.32 -0.43 -6.52
CA GLY A 429 -9.51 -1.77 -7.08
C GLY A 429 -9.05 -2.94 -6.21
N ASP A 430 -8.80 -2.74 -4.92
CA ASP A 430 -8.34 -3.70 -3.90
C ASP A 430 -7.33 -4.72 -4.41
N TYR A 431 -6.33 -4.26 -5.17
CA TYR A 431 -5.30 -5.16 -5.70
C TYR A 431 -4.49 -5.76 -4.55
N GLY A 432 -4.30 -7.07 -4.59
CA GLY A 432 -3.75 -7.84 -3.49
C GLY A 432 -2.37 -7.39 -3.04
N MET A 433 -2.10 -7.59 -1.76
CA MET A 433 -0.82 -7.31 -1.14
C MET A 433 -0.55 -8.28 0.02
N LYS A 434 0.62 -8.90 -0.02
CA LYS A 434 1.24 -9.59 1.11
C LYS A 434 2.64 -8.98 1.31
N ALA A 435 2.99 -8.60 2.53
CA ALA A 435 4.31 -8.03 2.84
C ALA A 435 4.86 -8.63 4.13
N GLY A 436 6.09 -9.13 4.08
CA GLY A 436 6.75 -9.73 5.23
C GLY A 436 6.01 -10.96 5.78
N GLY A 437 5.37 -11.74 4.90
CA GLY A 437 4.55 -12.89 5.30
C GLY A 437 3.11 -12.56 5.70
N VAL A 438 2.77 -11.27 5.89
CA VAL A 438 1.44 -10.81 6.32
C VAL A 438 0.58 -10.49 5.10
N SER A 439 -0.58 -11.13 4.99
CA SER A 439 -1.56 -10.86 3.93
C SER A 439 -2.46 -9.69 4.34
N TYR A 440 -2.39 -8.60 3.60
CA TYR A 440 -3.26 -7.44 3.79
C TYR A 440 -4.47 -7.56 2.86
N LEU A 441 -4.25 -7.66 1.55
CA LEU A 441 -5.33 -7.83 0.58
C LEU A 441 -5.18 -9.15 -0.17
N PRO A 442 -6.26 -9.94 -0.33
CA PRO A 442 -6.20 -11.18 -1.08
C PRO A 442 -5.84 -10.89 -2.55
N PRO A 443 -5.16 -11.81 -3.24
CA PRO A 443 -4.82 -11.61 -4.64
C PRO A 443 -6.10 -11.63 -5.50
N LYS A 444 -6.13 -10.75 -6.50
CA LYS A 444 -7.17 -10.68 -7.51
C LYS A 444 -6.78 -11.47 -8.76
N PRO A 445 -7.72 -12.19 -9.38
CA PRO A 445 -7.51 -12.84 -10.65
C PRO A 445 -6.99 -11.90 -11.73
N TYR A 446 -6.03 -12.36 -12.52
CA TYR A 446 -5.46 -11.67 -13.68
C TYR A 446 -4.77 -10.34 -13.40
N ALA A 447 -4.57 -10.01 -12.12
CA ALA A 447 -3.85 -8.83 -11.70
C ALA A 447 -2.35 -9.00 -11.97
N ALA A 448 -1.69 -7.95 -12.45
CA ALA A 448 -0.25 -7.98 -12.68
C ALA A 448 0.47 -7.90 -11.34
N THR A 449 1.42 -8.79 -11.12
CA THR A 449 1.99 -9.05 -9.80
C THR A 449 3.52 -9.02 -9.84
N VAL A 450 4.12 -8.32 -8.88
CA VAL A 450 5.52 -8.48 -8.50
C VAL A 450 5.59 -9.24 -7.18
N MET A 451 6.51 -10.19 -7.07
CA MET A 451 6.62 -11.12 -5.95
C MET A 451 8.05 -11.17 -5.41
N GLU A 452 8.17 -11.33 -4.10
CA GLU A 452 9.35 -11.80 -3.41
C GLU A 452 9.08 -13.24 -2.97
N LEU A 453 9.92 -14.17 -3.39
CA LEU A 453 9.83 -15.58 -3.01
C LEU A 453 10.61 -15.83 -1.72
N SER A 454 10.33 -16.95 -1.05
CA SER A 454 10.92 -17.32 0.25
C SER A 454 12.44 -17.56 0.19
N ASN A 455 12.98 -17.81 -1.00
CA ASN A 455 14.43 -17.89 -1.27
C ASN A 455 15.07 -16.50 -1.52
N GLY A 456 14.29 -15.42 -1.44
CA GLY A 456 14.69 -14.04 -1.71
C GLY A 456 14.78 -13.66 -3.19
N SER A 457 14.30 -14.49 -4.13
CA SER A 457 14.23 -14.14 -5.54
C SER A 457 13.05 -13.23 -5.85
N THR A 458 13.14 -12.47 -6.94
CA THR A 458 12.06 -11.56 -7.37
C THR A 458 11.39 -12.13 -8.61
N ALA A 459 10.06 -12.26 -8.60
CA ALA A 459 9.30 -12.79 -9.73
C ALA A 459 8.23 -11.80 -10.20
N PHE A 460 7.84 -11.92 -11.46
CA PHE A 460 6.80 -11.12 -12.10
C PHE A 460 5.83 -12.04 -12.83
N GLY A 461 4.54 -11.74 -12.78
CA GLY A 461 3.55 -12.53 -13.50
C GLY A 461 2.12 -12.07 -13.31
N THR A 462 1.22 -12.65 -14.10
CA THR A 462 -0.22 -12.43 -14.01
C THR A 462 -0.80 -13.46 -13.05
N TRP A 463 -1.57 -13.02 -12.06
CA TRP A 463 -2.17 -13.93 -11.10
C TRP A 463 -3.18 -14.88 -11.78
N PRO A 464 -3.23 -16.17 -11.42
CA PRO A 464 -4.20 -17.11 -11.97
C PRO A 464 -5.63 -16.76 -11.56
N LYS A 465 -6.60 -17.50 -12.10
CA LYS A 465 -8.01 -17.33 -11.75
C LYS A 465 -8.28 -17.67 -10.28
N ASP A 466 -7.51 -18.60 -9.73
CA ASP A 466 -7.65 -19.07 -8.37
C ASP A 466 -6.98 -18.08 -7.40
N GLY A 467 -7.61 -17.83 -6.25
CA GLY A 467 -7.16 -16.84 -5.25
C GLY A 467 -6.09 -17.36 -4.29
N ASP A 468 -5.59 -18.59 -4.48
CA ASP A 468 -4.65 -19.20 -3.57
C ASP A 468 -3.28 -18.54 -3.66
N VAL A 469 -2.68 -18.30 -2.49
CA VAL A 469 -1.31 -17.77 -2.38
C VAL A 469 -0.35 -18.95 -2.20
N PRO A 470 0.58 -19.20 -3.15
CA PRO A 470 1.60 -20.23 -2.99
C PRO A 470 2.39 -20.08 -1.69
N ALA A 471 2.79 -21.20 -1.09
CA ALA A 471 3.54 -21.21 0.17
C ALA A 471 4.93 -20.56 0.05
N ASP A 472 5.54 -20.59 -1.14
CA ASP A 472 6.83 -19.99 -1.43
C ASP A 472 6.76 -18.48 -1.68
N VAL A 473 5.57 -17.90 -1.91
CA VAL A 473 5.40 -16.45 -2.04
C VAL A 473 5.47 -15.79 -0.65
N TRP A 474 6.59 -15.13 -0.37
CA TRP A 474 6.83 -14.43 0.88
C TRP A 474 6.10 -13.09 0.92
N SER A 475 6.24 -12.30 -0.15
CA SER A 475 5.53 -11.04 -0.35
C SER A 475 5.07 -10.93 -1.80
N PHE A 476 3.93 -10.29 -2.04
CA PHE A 476 3.51 -9.91 -3.38
C PHE A 476 2.77 -8.58 -3.36
N ARG A 477 2.88 -7.85 -4.46
CA ARG A 477 2.07 -6.67 -4.68
C ARG A 477 1.48 -6.72 -6.08
N GLN A 478 0.17 -6.63 -6.13
CA GLN A 478 -0.57 -6.57 -7.37
C GLN A 478 -0.87 -5.15 -7.77
N ASN A 479 -1.14 -4.97 -9.06
CA ASN A 479 -1.92 -3.86 -9.52
C ASN A 479 -2.91 -4.31 -10.60
N MET A 480 -3.40 -3.39 -11.43
CA MET A 480 -4.20 -3.70 -12.63
C MET A 480 -3.59 -4.81 -13.50
N THR A 481 -4.30 -5.22 -14.55
CA THR A 481 -3.74 -6.08 -15.62
C THR A 481 -2.43 -5.50 -16.18
N ALA A 482 -1.57 -6.36 -16.74
CA ALA A 482 -0.23 -5.97 -17.17
C ALA A 482 -0.27 -4.80 -18.18
N LEU A 483 0.58 -3.79 -17.93
CA LEU A 483 0.76 -2.64 -18.84
C LEU A 483 1.55 -3.05 -20.07
N VAL A 484 2.62 -3.82 -19.84
CA VAL A 484 3.41 -4.48 -20.89
C VAL A 484 3.45 -5.96 -20.57
N GLN A 485 3.18 -6.81 -21.55
CA GLN A 485 3.44 -8.24 -21.44
C GLN A 485 3.73 -8.77 -22.84
N ASP A 486 4.72 -9.66 -22.97
CA ASP A 486 5.14 -10.29 -24.22
C ASP A 486 5.49 -9.27 -25.32
N GLY A 487 6.20 -8.21 -24.92
CA GLY A 487 6.61 -7.13 -25.84
C GLY A 487 5.45 -6.28 -26.38
N LYS A 488 4.26 -6.38 -25.78
CA LYS A 488 3.06 -5.66 -26.20
C LYS A 488 2.54 -4.73 -25.11
N TYR A 489 2.26 -3.49 -25.49
CA TYR A 489 1.48 -2.56 -24.66
C TYR A 489 0.02 -3.00 -24.60
N ASN A 490 -0.55 -2.96 -23.39
CA ASN A 490 -1.96 -3.22 -23.10
C ASN A 490 -2.50 -4.50 -23.78
N PRO A 491 -1.90 -5.67 -23.49
CA PRO A 491 -2.30 -6.92 -24.13
C PRO A 491 -3.73 -7.33 -23.78
N TRP A 492 -4.23 -6.85 -22.64
CA TRP A 492 -5.57 -7.13 -22.09
C TRP A 492 -6.66 -6.19 -22.62
N GLY A 493 -6.33 -5.24 -23.51
CA GLY A 493 -7.31 -4.33 -24.12
C GLY A 493 -8.01 -3.40 -23.11
N ARG A 494 -7.34 -3.09 -21.99
CA ARG A 494 -7.85 -2.21 -20.94
C ARG A 494 -8.01 -0.79 -21.47
N THR A 495 -9.13 -0.15 -21.18
CA THR A 495 -9.41 1.22 -21.64
C THR A 495 -8.98 2.30 -20.64
N TRP A 496 -8.69 1.93 -19.39
CA TRP A 496 -8.43 2.87 -18.31
C TRP A 496 -7.19 2.48 -17.48
N TRP A 497 -6.38 3.45 -17.07
CA TRP A 497 -5.17 3.23 -16.26
C TRP A 497 -5.09 4.15 -15.04
N GLY A 498 -6.25 4.56 -14.52
CA GLY A 498 -6.41 5.52 -13.42
C GLY A 498 -6.87 6.89 -13.91
N GLY A 499 -7.38 7.73 -13.00
CA GLY A 499 -7.73 9.13 -13.27
C GLY A 499 -8.93 9.41 -14.20
N THR A 500 -9.51 8.40 -14.84
CA THR A 500 -10.65 8.53 -15.78
C THR A 500 -11.93 7.92 -15.20
N PRO A 501 -13.12 8.48 -15.51
CA PRO A 501 -14.40 7.83 -15.20
C PRO A 501 -14.51 6.45 -15.87
N GLU A 502 -15.27 5.56 -15.24
CA GLU A 502 -15.53 4.23 -15.79
C GLU A 502 -16.14 4.33 -17.20
N GLY A 503 -15.60 3.54 -18.15
CA GLY A 503 -16.05 3.52 -19.55
C GLY A 503 -15.39 4.55 -20.48
N TRP A 504 -14.51 5.42 -19.98
CA TRP A 504 -13.76 6.38 -20.81
C TRP A 504 -12.38 5.84 -21.17
N ALA A 505 -11.89 6.19 -22.37
CA ALA A 505 -10.51 5.91 -22.74
C ALA A 505 -9.57 6.86 -21.99
N ASP A 506 -8.50 6.32 -21.40
CA ASP A 506 -7.50 7.10 -20.67
C ASP A 506 -6.59 7.88 -21.62
N ASN A 507 -6.92 9.16 -21.79
CA ASN A 507 -6.09 10.16 -22.47
C ASN A 507 -5.47 11.18 -21.49
N ILE A 508 -5.45 10.85 -20.19
CA ILE A 508 -4.99 11.76 -19.15
C ILE A 508 -3.47 11.70 -19.03
N HIS A 509 -2.88 12.88 -19.17
CA HIS A 509 -1.47 13.10 -18.95
C HIS A 509 -1.28 13.51 -17.49
N THR A 510 -0.49 12.71 -16.77
CA THR A 510 -0.24 12.90 -15.35
C THR A 510 1.15 12.35 -15.00
N THR A 511 1.54 12.47 -13.74
CA THR A 511 2.69 11.71 -13.23
C THR A 511 2.33 10.23 -13.30
N ARG A 512 3.17 9.39 -13.91
CA ARG A 512 2.97 7.94 -13.92
C ARG A 512 4.25 7.24 -13.54
N SER A 513 4.10 6.13 -12.84
CA SER A 513 5.20 5.25 -12.47
C SER A 513 4.90 3.81 -12.85
N GLY A 514 5.94 2.99 -12.96
CA GLY A 514 5.80 1.57 -13.22
C GLY A 514 7.05 0.79 -12.89
N ILE A 515 6.90 -0.53 -12.76
CA ILE A 515 8.01 -1.47 -12.56
C ILE A 515 7.95 -2.54 -13.64
N CYS A 516 9.10 -3.00 -14.11
CA CYS A 516 9.17 -4.03 -15.14
C CYS A 516 10.31 -5.01 -14.91
N LEU A 517 10.14 -6.21 -15.46
CA LEU A 517 11.18 -7.19 -15.73
C LEU A 517 11.63 -7.09 -17.20
N THR A 518 12.94 -6.98 -17.45
CA THR A 518 13.52 -6.99 -18.80
C THR A 518 13.84 -8.41 -19.29
N GLU A 519 13.99 -8.56 -20.60
CA GLU A 519 14.38 -9.82 -21.25
C GLU A 519 15.74 -10.34 -20.76
N GLU A 520 16.64 -9.45 -20.33
CA GLU A 520 17.94 -9.80 -19.74
C GLU A 520 17.87 -10.24 -18.27
N GLY A 521 16.69 -10.19 -17.64
CA GLY A 521 16.49 -10.53 -16.24
C GLY A 521 16.83 -9.39 -15.27
N PHE A 522 16.87 -8.14 -15.75
CA PHE A 522 17.02 -6.96 -14.89
C PHE A 522 15.64 -6.40 -14.50
N VAL A 523 15.59 -5.65 -13.40
CA VAL A 523 14.35 -5.01 -12.95
C VAL A 523 14.50 -3.50 -13.07
N GLY A 524 13.45 -2.84 -13.57
CA GLY A 524 13.46 -1.40 -13.84
C GLY A 524 12.27 -0.68 -13.25
N TYR A 525 12.51 0.47 -12.63
CA TYR A 525 11.49 1.46 -12.27
C TYR A 525 11.44 2.56 -13.33
N PHE A 526 10.23 2.92 -13.76
CA PHE A 526 9.96 3.90 -14.81
C PHE A 526 9.11 5.03 -14.25
N TYR A 527 9.44 6.27 -14.63
CA TYR A 527 8.75 7.47 -14.15
C TYR A 527 8.65 8.52 -15.26
N GLY A 528 7.50 9.16 -15.37
CA GLY A 528 7.29 10.30 -16.26
C GLY A 528 6.33 11.30 -15.65
N ILE A 529 6.52 12.57 -16.02
CA ILE A 529 5.62 13.67 -15.64
C ILE A 529 4.87 14.08 -16.89
N ASP A 530 3.56 14.26 -16.76
CA ASP A 530 2.68 14.66 -17.87
C ASP A 530 2.68 13.62 -19.01
N VAL A 531 2.61 12.33 -18.66
CA VAL A 531 2.67 11.22 -19.62
C VAL A 531 1.40 10.38 -19.63
N SER A 532 1.09 9.84 -20.80
CA SER A 532 0.03 8.84 -21.01
C SER A 532 0.51 7.44 -20.57
N PRO A 533 -0.40 6.46 -20.36
CA PRO A 533 0.01 5.09 -20.06
C PRO A 533 0.78 4.46 -21.22
N GLU A 534 0.45 4.83 -22.46
CA GLU A 534 1.17 4.40 -23.66
C GLU A 534 2.60 4.96 -23.71
N ALA A 535 2.79 6.23 -23.38
CA ALA A 535 4.12 6.82 -23.32
C ALA A 535 5.01 6.12 -22.28
N LEU A 536 4.45 5.79 -21.10
CA LEU A 536 5.15 4.98 -20.08
C LEU A 536 5.48 3.58 -20.61
N ALA A 537 4.51 2.89 -21.22
CA ALA A 537 4.70 1.55 -21.78
C ALA A 537 5.73 1.53 -22.92
N ASN A 538 5.75 2.55 -23.77
CA ASN A 538 6.77 2.71 -24.81
C ASN A 538 8.17 2.83 -24.19
N GLY A 539 8.32 3.50 -23.04
CA GLY A 539 9.59 3.52 -22.29
C GLY A 539 10.02 2.14 -21.83
N MET A 540 9.08 1.36 -21.28
CA MET A 540 9.29 -0.04 -20.89
C MET A 540 9.69 -0.92 -22.10
N LEU A 541 8.98 -0.80 -23.22
CA LEU A 541 9.28 -1.56 -24.44
C LEU A 541 10.67 -1.23 -25.00
N ARG A 542 11.10 0.03 -24.94
CA ARG A 542 12.46 0.43 -25.32
C ARG A 542 13.54 -0.13 -24.38
N ALA A 543 13.19 -0.37 -23.13
CA ALA A 543 14.03 -1.06 -22.15
C ALA A 543 13.92 -2.59 -22.22
N ARG A 544 13.26 -3.13 -23.26
CA ARG A 544 13.04 -4.58 -23.47
C ARG A 544 12.30 -5.27 -22.32
N CYS A 545 11.34 -4.58 -21.72
CA CYS A 545 10.46 -5.17 -20.72
C CYS A 545 9.64 -6.32 -21.31
N THR A 546 9.73 -7.50 -20.70
CA THR A 546 8.89 -8.67 -21.00
C THR A 546 7.61 -8.65 -20.19
N TYR A 547 7.64 -8.07 -18.99
CA TYR A 547 6.48 -7.90 -18.12
C TYR A 547 6.56 -6.57 -17.37
N GLY A 548 5.52 -5.74 -17.44
CA GLY A 548 5.48 -4.39 -16.91
C GLY A 548 4.17 -4.09 -16.19
N ILE A 549 4.29 -3.50 -15.00
CA ILE A 549 3.20 -3.18 -14.09
C ILE A 549 3.14 -1.66 -13.94
N HIS A 550 1.98 -1.07 -14.23
CA HIS A 550 1.71 0.33 -13.89
C HIS A 550 1.57 0.44 -12.37
N LEU A 551 2.23 1.40 -11.73
CA LEU A 551 2.17 1.65 -10.28
C LEU A 551 1.31 2.88 -9.97
N ASP A 552 1.45 3.51 -8.80
CA ASP A 552 0.74 4.75 -8.47
C ASP A 552 1.04 5.88 -9.50
N MET A 553 0.11 6.82 -9.60
CA MET A 553 0.16 8.00 -10.48
C MET A 553 -0.09 9.32 -9.73
N ASN A 554 -0.16 9.30 -8.39
CA ASN A 554 -0.28 10.52 -7.60
C ASN A 554 1.07 11.27 -7.58
N PRO A 555 1.16 12.50 -8.13
CA PRO A 555 2.41 13.27 -8.14
C PRO A 555 3.04 13.46 -6.74
N GLY A 556 2.22 13.44 -5.69
CA GLY A 556 2.66 13.57 -4.30
C GLY A 556 3.31 12.34 -3.68
N LEU A 557 3.15 11.17 -4.32
CA LEU A 557 3.57 9.87 -3.81
C LEU A 557 4.55 9.17 -4.76
N CYS A 558 4.44 9.40 -6.06
CA CYS A 558 5.30 8.74 -7.04
C CYS A 558 6.73 9.25 -6.97
N GLY A 559 7.69 8.34 -6.82
CA GLY A 559 9.09 8.71 -6.82
C GLY A 559 10.04 7.60 -6.43
N PHE A 560 11.32 7.80 -6.72
CA PHE A 560 12.41 6.88 -6.43
C PHE A 560 13.56 7.65 -5.75
N GLU A 561 14.03 7.12 -4.63
CA GLU A 561 15.13 7.68 -3.84
C GLU A 561 16.26 6.67 -3.71
N PHE A 562 17.51 7.16 -3.70
CA PHE A 562 18.70 6.41 -3.35
C PHE A 562 19.13 6.75 -1.93
N TYR A 563 19.65 5.77 -1.20
CA TYR A 563 20.06 5.92 0.20
C TYR A 563 21.45 5.36 0.46
N HIS A 564 22.16 6.06 1.33
CA HIS A 564 23.34 5.57 2.01
C HIS A 564 23.15 5.81 3.50
N VAL A 565 22.92 4.72 4.24
CA VAL A 565 22.76 4.74 5.70
C VAL A 565 24.00 4.15 6.34
N GLN A 566 24.58 4.87 7.28
CA GLN A 566 25.84 4.49 7.93
C GLN A 566 25.90 5.03 9.36
N ASN A 567 26.85 4.53 10.16
CA ASN A 567 27.10 5.12 11.47
C ASN A 567 27.50 6.59 11.31
N ALA A 568 27.00 7.45 12.19
CA ALA A 568 27.29 8.87 12.17
C ALA A 568 28.80 9.18 12.25
N SER A 569 29.58 8.32 12.92
CA SER A 569 31.05 8.39 12.99
C SER A 569 31.76 8.20 11.65
N ASP A 570 31.12 7.47 10.73
CA ASP A 570 31.75 7.02 9.48
C ASP A 570 31.42 7.97 8.32
N VAL A 571 30.55 8.95 8.55
CA VAL A 571 30.02 9.86 7.53
C VAL A 571 31.14 10.76 7.04
N ARG A 572 31.46 10.61 5.76
CA ARG A 572 32.41 11.50 5.09
C ARG A 572 31.70 12.73 4.55
N PRO A 573 32.28 13.94 4.68
CA PRO A 573 31.74 15.14 4.04
C PRO A 573 31.63 14.96 2.53
N LEU A 574 30.56 15.49 1.94
CA LEU A 574 30.31 15.41 0.49
C LEU A 574 31.33 16.23 -0.34
N GLY A 575 32.08 17.14 0.29
CA GLY A 575 33.01 18.04 -0.40
C GLY A 575 32.32 19.21 -1.13
N ARG A 576 30.99 19.28 -1.08
CA ARG A 576 30.15 20.39 -1.56
C ARG A 576 28.90 20.51 -0.69
N ASN A 577 28.19 21.63 -0.84
CA ASN A 577 26.86 21.77 -0.26
C ASN A 577 25.88 20.79 -0.92
N LEU A 578 24.91 20.31 -0.13
CA LEU A 578 23.76 19.57 -0.66
C LEU A 578 22.92 20.48 -1.54
N ASP A 579 22.45 19.94 -2.66
CA ASP A 579 21.44 20.58 -3.48
C ASP A 579 20.06 20.27 -2.88
N ALA A 580 19.57 21.20 -2.06
CA ALA A 580 18.30 21.06 -1.34
C ALA A 580 17.08 20.85 -2.25
N SER A 581 17.20 21.02 -3.56
CA SER A 581 16.12 20.72 -4.48
C SER A 581 15.82 19.21 -4.53
N TRP A 582 16.82 18.33 -4.38
CA TRP A 582 16.69 16.87 -4.61
C TRP A 582 17.60 15.99 -3.75
N GLU A 583 18.43 16.57 -2.88
CA GLU A 583 19.35 15.88 -1.97
C GLU A 583 19.04 16.23 -0.51
N SER A 584 19.26 15.26 0.38
CA SER A 584 19.05 15.44 1.81
C SER A 584 20.01 14.58 2.63
N GLU A 585 20.24 15.02 3.86
CA GLU A 585 20.93 14.24 4.90
C GLU A 585 20.19 14.42 6.21
N GLY A 586 20.20 13.39 7.05
CA GLY A 586 19.57 13.45 8.36
C GLY A 586 19.99 12.31 9.27
N GLU A 587 19.66 12.44 10.55
CA GLU A 587 19.94 11.42 11.55
C GLU A 587 18.70 10.57 11.82
N LEU A 588 18.91 9.29 12.08
CA LEU A 588 17.88 8.37 12.52
C LEU A 588 17.93 8.27 14.04
N LYS A 589 16.77 8.03 14.66
CA LYS A 589 16.73 7.70 16.09
C LYS A 589 17.60 6.46 16.35
N PRO A 590 18.31 6.41 17.49
CA PRO A 590 19.07 5.22 17.86
C PRO A 590 18.18 3.97 17.82
N LEU A 591 18.76 2.85 17.38
CA LEU A 591 18.13 1.55 17.51
C LEU A 591 17.89 1.24 19.01
N ALA A 592 17.06 0.25 19.32
CA ALA A 592 16.67 -0.07 20.70
C ALA A 592 17.86 -0.32 21.67
N ASP A 593 19.05 -0.60 21.14
CA ASP A 593 20.30 -0.74 21.90
C ASP A 593 20.93 0.60 22.34
N GLY A 594 20.45 1.74 21.81
CA GLY A 594 20.79 3.11 22.21
C GLY A 594 22.24 3.54 21.98
N LYS A 595 23.09 2.70 21.37
CA LYS A 595 24.54 2.90 21.39
C LYS A 595 25.12 3.62 20.18
N GLU A 596 24.46 3.53 19.03
CA GLU A 596 24.98 4.09 17.76
C GLU A 596 23.91 4.95 17.07
N LEU A 597 24.32 6.17 16.73
CA LEU A 597 23.52 7.10 15.94
C LEU A 597 23.76 6.81 14.46
N LEU A 598 22.71 6.51 13.72
CA LEU A 598 22.79 6.33 12.26
C LEU A 598 22.50 7.65 11.56
N ARG A 599 23.22 7.91 10.49
CA ARG A 599 22.97 9.03 9.58
C ARG A 599 22.67 8.46 8.20
N PHE A 600 21.70 9.08 7.53
CA PHE A 600 21.42 8.80 6.14
C PHE A 600 21.82 9.99 5.27
N ARG A 601 22.23 9.67 4.05
CA ARG A 601 22.32 10.57 2.92
C ARG A 601 21.42 10.02 1.83
N THR A 602 20.62 10.87 1.20
CA THR A 602 19.63 10.48 0.19
C THR A 602 19.49 11.50 -0.93
N ARG A 603 19.16 11.02 -2.12
CA ARG A 603 18.79 11.85 -3.27
C ARG A 603 17.67 11.19 -4.06
N ARG A 604 16.87 12.00 -4.74
CA ARG A 604 15.92 11.49 -5.73
C ARG A 604 16.66 10.95 -6.97
N MET A 605 15.99 10.11 -7.76
CA MET A 605 16.59 9.61 -9.01
C MET A 605 16.91 10.75 -10.00
N ILE A 606 16.09 11.80 -10.02
CA ILE A 606 16.22 13.00 -10.88
C ILE A 606 15.77 14.26 -10.13
N LYS A 607 16.25 15.43 -10.57
CA LYS A 607 15.85 16.72 -9.97
C LYS A 607 14.39 17.07 -10.19
N SER A 608 13.82 16.77 -11.36
CA SER A 608 12.43 17.15 -11.69
C SER A 608 11.34 16.39 -10.93
N MET A 609 11.71 15.40 -10.12
CA MET A 609 10.83 14.67 -9.20
C MET A 609 10.45 15.52 -7.97
N GLY A 610 10.07 16.78 -8.19
CA GLY A 610 9.85 17.78 -7.13
C GLY A 610 8.52 17.67 -6.39
N HIS A 611 7.59 16.83 -6.85
CA HIS A 611 6.24 16.74 -6.29
C HIS A 611 6.12 15.71 -5.16
N MET A 612 7.03 14.73 -5.08
CA MET A 612 7.03 13.72 -4.03
C MET A 612 7.35 14.33 -2.66
N ASN A 613 6.87 13.70 -1.59
CA ASN A 613 7.44 13.93 -0.27
C ASN A 613 8.91 13.50 -0.31
N PHE A 614 9.84 14.29 0.22
CA PHE A 614 11.26 13.93 0.18
C PHE A 614 11.98 14.42 1.44
N PRO A 615 12.78 13.58 2.11
CA PRO A 615 12.89 12.14 1.90
C PRO A 615 11.66 11.38 2.42
N GLN A 616 11.19 10.37 1.70
CA GLN A 616 9.95 9.65 1.99
C GLN A 616 10.20 8.31 2.68
N TYR A 617 10.86 7.38 1.99
CA TYR A 617 10.89 5.96 2.36
C TYR A 617 11.82 5.61 3.53
N ILE A 618 12.75 6.51 3.89
CA ILE A 618 13.49 6.41 5.15
C ILE A 618 12.63 6.78 6.36
N HIS A 619 11.45 7.37 6.17
CA HIS A 619 10.52 7.71 7.23
C HIS A 619 9.28 6.82 7.16
N ARG A 620 8.39 6.96 8.15
CA ARG A 620 7.16 6.19 8.19
C ARG A 620 6.16 6.75 7.18
N ASP A 621 5.66 5.89 6.30
CA ASP A 621 4.72 6.21 5.24
C ASP A 621 3.31 5.65 5.53
N ALA A 622 2.29 6.41 5.12
CA ALA A 622 0.90 6.00 5.21
C ALA A 622 0.53 4.97 4.14
N ARG A 623 1.29 4.96 3.04
CA ARG A 623 1.05 4.16 1.83
C ARG A 623 2.09 3.04 1.71
N ASP A 624 1.73 2.00 0.97
CA ASP A 624 2.66 0.95 0.60
C ASP A 624 3.80 1.47 -0.29
N PHE A 625 4.97 0.86 -0.15
CA PHE A 625 6.15 1.16 -0.96
C PHE A 625 7.05 -0.07 -1.11
N PHE A 626 7.94 0.02 -2.10
CA PHE A 626 9.02 -0.94 -2.29
C PHE A 626 10.33 -0.36 -1.72
N TYR A 627 11.16 -1.23 -1.19
CA TYR A 627 12.52 -0.88 -0.78
C TYR A 627 13.52 -1.90 -1.27
N LEU A 628 14.73 -1.42 -1.56
CA LEU A 628 15.81 -2.19 -2.14
C LEU A 628 16.96 -2.29 -1.14
N THR A 629 17.49 -3.50 -1.00
CA THR A 629 18.69 -3.75 -0.18
C THR A 629 19.80 -4.39 -0.98
N LEU A 630 21.05 -4.17 -0.59
CA LEU A 630 22.16 -5.02 -1.03
C LEU A 630 21.93 -6.46 -0.53
N ARG A 631 22.08 -7.44 -1.41
CA ARG A 631 22.16 -8.84 -0.98
C ARG A 631 23.41 -9.03 -0.11
N SER A 632 23.30 -9.85 0.94
CA SER A 632 24.47 -10.21 1.76
C SER A 632 25.40 -11.14 0.98
N ASP A 633 26.70 -11.05 1.24
CA ASP A 633 27.71 -11.94 0.64
C ASP A 633 27.42 -13.42 0.97
N GLN A 634 26.81 -13.71 2.13
CA GLN A 634 26.38 -15.08 2.49
C GLN A 634 25.31 -15.67 1.55
N ALA A 635 24.50 -14.85 0.89
CA ALA A 635 23.53 -15.33 -0.11
C ALA A 635 24.21 -15.71 -1.45
N LEU A 636 25.46 -15.26 -1.66
CA LEU A 636 26.29 -15.62 -2.80
C LEU A 636 27.21 -16.82 -2.49
N ASP A 637 27.43 -17.12 -1.20
CA ASP A 637 28.38 -18.13 -0.69
C ASP A 637 27.72 -19.38 -0.06
N ASP A 638 26.47 -19.75 -0.40
CA ASP A 638 25.89 -21.03 0.08
C ASP A 638 26.80 -22.22 -0.33
N PRO A 639 27.49 -22.90 0.62
CA PRO A 639 28.46 -23.95 0.32
C PRO A 639 27.81 -25.24 -0.21
N LYS A 640 26.47 -25.29 -0.31
CA LYS A 640 25.73 -26.44 -0.85
C LYS A 640 25.68 -26.51 -2.37
N GLY A 641 26.44 -25.68 -3.09
CA GLY A 641 26.79 -25.94 -4.48
C GLY A 641 25.62 -25.88 -5.48
N THR A 642 24.58 -25.11 -5.18
CA THR A 642 23.70 -24.60 -6.23
C THR A 642 24.24 -23.24 -6.66
N GLU A 643 24.80 -23.17 -7.87
CA GLU A 643 24.97 -21.89 -8.57
C GLU A 643 23.70 -21.03 -8.39
N PRO A 644 23.82 -19.68 -8.31
CA PRO A 644 22.65 -18.81 -8.19
C PRO A 644 21.72 -19.05 -9.37
N LYS A 645 20.72 -19.91 -9.17
CA LYS A 645 19.59 -20.12 -10.08
C LYS A 645 19.01 -18.73 -10.34
N SER A 646 18.72 -18.45 -11.61
CA SER A 646 18.20 -17.16 -12.08
C SER A 646 17.26 -16.54 -11.04
N VAL A 647 17.70 -15.43 -10.44
CA VAL A 647 17.03 -14.72 -9.34
C VAL A 647 15.68 -14.10 -9.79
N VAL A 648 15.34 -14.31 -11.05
CA VAL A 648 14.04 -14.06 -11.64
C VAL A 648 13.60 -15.34 -12.34
N GLU A 649 12.54 -15.95 -11.83
CA GLU A 649 11.81 -16.99 -12.57
C GLU A 649 10.77 -16.29 -13.42
N SER A 650 10.93 -16.36 -14.75
CA SER A 650 9.84 -16.07 -15.66
C SER A 650 8.83 -17.21 -15.51
N THR A 651 7.65 -16.94 -14.96
CA THR A 651 6.54 -17.90 -15.02
C THR A 651 6.23 -18.18 -16.49
N GLU A 652 6.39 -19.42 -16.95
CA GLU A 652 6.09 -19.79 -18.32
C GLU A 652 4.64 -19.42 -18.69
N LEU A 653 4.52 -18.75 -19.84
CA LEU A 653 3.29 -18.27 -20.45
C LEU A 653 2.85 -19.25 -21.53
N GLY A 654 1.71 -19.91 -21.33
CA GLY A 654 1.13 -20.74 -22.39
C GLY A 654 0.17 -21.80 -21.91
N ASP A 655 -0.83 -21.41 -21.11
CA ASP A 655 -2.20 -21.94 -21.11
C ASP A 655 -2.91 -21.25 -19.93
N GLY A 656 -4.14 -20.78 -20.12
CA GLY A 656 -4.88 -20.14 -19.03
C GLY A 656 -4.97 -21.10 -17.83
N ALA A 657 -4.49 -20.65 -16.68
CA ALA A 657 -4.35 -21.36 -15.41
C ALA A 657 -3.02 -22.14 -15.22
N HIS A 658 -2.15 -21.63 -14.34
CA HIS A 658 -1.38 -22.53 -13.50
C HIS A 658 -2.35 -23.17 -12.53
N ARG A 659 -2.62 -24.46 -12.73
CA ARG A 659 -3.25 -25.32 -11.75
C ARG A 659 -2.20 -25.60 -10.69
N PHE A 660 -2.44 -25.17 -9.45
CA PHE A 660 -1.65 -25.61 -8.30
C PHE A 660 -1.91 -27.10 -8.07
N ASP A 661 -1.23 -27.98 -8.80
CA ASP A 661 -1.23 -29.40 -8.46
C ASP A 661 -0.10 -29.66 -7.44
N HIS A 662 -0.54 -29.78 -6.19
CA HIS A 662 0.10 -30.31 -4.99
C HIS A 662 1.52 -30.90 -5.09
N LEU A 663 2.37 -30.45 -4.16
CA LEU A 663 3.37 -31.22 -3.41
C LEU A 663 3.20 -32.75 -3.49
N ARG A 664 4.25 -33.48 -3.93
CA ARG A 664 4.65 -34.75 -3.30
C ARG A 664 6.16 -34.94 -3.22
N VAL A 665 6.53 -35.50 -2.07
CA VAL A 665 7.83 -35.82 -1.48
C VAL A 665 8.61 -36.87 -2.28
N ASN A 666 9.94 -36.80 -2.19
CA ASN A 666 10.93 -37.78 -2.67
C ASN A 666 10.52 -39.25 -2.49
N ALA A 667 10.62 -40.03 -3.57
CA ALA A 667 11.12 -41.41 -3.58
C ALA A 667 11.60 -41.77 -5.00
N GLY A 668 12.80 -42.33 -5.11
CA GLY A 668 13.51 -42.53 -6.38
C GLY A 668 12.78 -43.37 -7.43
N GLY A 669 13.10 -43.09 -8.70
CA GLY A 669 12.65 -43.89 -9.83
C GLY A 669 13.04 -43.26 -11.18
N LEU A 670 13.92 -43.96 -11.89
CA LEU A 670 14.37 -43.84 -13.28
C LEU A 670 13.42 -43.08 -14.24
N VAL A 671 13.92 -42.00 -14.89
CA VAL A 671 13.25 -41.34 -16.02
C VAL A 671 13.61 -42.06 -17.33
N VAL A 672 12.60 -42.57 -18.03
CA VAL A 672 12.70 -42.94 -19.45
C VAL A 672 12.06 -41.82 -20.26
N GLN A 673 12.84 -41.29 -21.20
CA GLN A 673 12.48 -40.19 -22.09
C GLN A 673 11.64 -40.72 -23.27
N SER A 674 10.47 -40.12 -23.55
CA SER A 674 9.77 -40.30 -24.83
C SER A 674 9.24 -38.96 -25.36
N GLY A 675 9.47 -38.71 -26.65
CA GLY A 675 9.19 -37.46 -27.36
C GLY A 675 7.70 -37.11 -27.58
N PRO A 676 7.42 -36.04 -28.35
CA PRO A 676 6.17 -35.29 -28.25
C PRO A 676 5.01 -35.98 -28.98
N GLY A 677 3.88 -36.11 -28.27
CA GLY A 677 2.58 -36.43 -28.89
C GLY A 677 1.91 -37.70 -28.37
N ALA A 678 1.49 -37.73 -27.10
CA ALA A 678 0.33 -38.46 -26.58
C ALA A 678 0.25 -38.25 -25.06
N VAL A 679 -0.83 -37.63 -24.56
CA VAL A 679 -1.13 -37.61 -23.12
C VAL A 679 -1.98 -38.83 -22.82
N VAL A 680 -1.43 -39.79 -22.07
CA VAL A 680 -2.19 -40.90 -21.48
C VAL A 680 -2.37 -40.58 -20.01
N SER A 681 -3.61 -40.37 -19.58
CA SER A 681 -3.96 -40.26 -18.17
C SER A 681 -4.41 -41.64 -17.67
N LEU A 682 -3.69 -42.21 -16.71
CA LEU A 682 -4.14 -43.39 -15.96
C LEU A 682 -4.65 -42.90 -14.60
N ALA A 683 -5.97 -42.84 -14.44
CA ALA A 683 -6.60 -42.59 -13.16
C ALA A 683 -6.60 -43.89 -12.33
N GLY A 684 -5.82 -43.93 -11.25
CA GLY A 684 -5.86 -45.00 -10.27
C GLY A 684 -6.98 -44.75 -9.25
N GLY A 685 -8.05 -45.55 -9.30
CA GLY A 685 -9.08 -45.55 -8.26
C GLY A 685 -10.38 -46.29 -8.60
N GLY A 686 -10.34 -47.60 -8.81
CA GLY A 686 -11.45 -48.52 -8.48
C GLY A 686 -12.65 -48.63 -9.43
N VAL A 687 -12.62 -49.72 -10.21
CA VAL A 687 -13.73 -50.45 -10.89
C VAL A 687 -14.26 -49.86 -12.21
N GLY A 688 -13.69 -50.35 -13.32
CA GLY A 688 -14.30 -50.35 -14.66
C GLY A 688 -13.41 -49.72 -15.74
N ASP A 689 -12.60 -50.53 -16.43
CA ASP A 689 -11.71 -50.07 -17.51
C ASP A 689 -12.49 -49.60 -18.74
N ALA A 690 -12.63 -48.28 -18.93
CA ALA A 690 -13.10 -47.67 -20.17
C ALA A 690 -12.16 -46.53 -20.60
N VAL A 691 -11.73 -46.53 -21.86
CA VAL A 691 -10.85 -45.50 -22.42
C VAL A 691 -11.65 -44.57 -23.32
N LEU A 692 -11.58 -43.26 -23.05
CA LEU A 692 -12.22 -42.20 -23.83
C LEU A 692 -11.20 -41.62 -24.81
N PHE A 693 -11.56 -41.59 -26.10
CA PHE A 693 -10.73 -40.99 -27.15
C PHE A 693 -11.34 -39.70 -27.67
N PHE A 694 -10.50 -38.71 -27.99
CA PHE A 694 -10.88 -37.47 -28.64
C PHE A 694 -10.18 -37.35 -29.99
N HIS A 695 -10.92 -37.06 -31.05
CA HIS A 695 -10.36 -36.77 -32.37
C HIS A 695 -10.96 -35.45 -32.89
N PRO A 696 -10.16 -34.52 -33.45
CA PRO A 696 -10.70 -33.28 -33.99
C PRO A 696 -11.57 -33.59 -35.22
N GLY A 697 -12.88 -33.37 -35.12
CA GLY A 697 -13.82 -33.44 -36.26
C GLY A 697 -15.09 -34.28 -36.04
N HIS A 698 -15.10 -35.22 -35.09
CA HIS A 698 -16.29 -36.03 -34.76
C HIS A 698 -16.29 -36.31 -33.24
N GLY A 699 -17.42 -36.07 -32.56
CA GLY A 699 -17.54 -36.10 -31.10
C GLY A 699 -17.22 -37.43 -30.40
N PHE A 700 -17.24 -37.40 -29.06
CA PHE A 700 -16.77 -38.46 -28.14
C PHE A 700 -17.37 -39.86 -28.38
N GLY A 701 -16.54 -40.90 -28.24
CA GLY A 701 -16.95 -42.31 -28.25
C GLY A 701 -16.19 -43.16 -27.21
N ILE A 702 -16.80 -44.25 -26.73
CA ILE A 702 -16.28 -45.17 -25.70
C ILE A 702 -16.04 -46.55 -26.32
N ALA A 703 -14.89 -47.18 -26.05
CA ALA A 703 -14.61 -48.57 -26.44
C ALA A 703 -13.94 -49.38 -25.31
N GLU A 704 -14.25 -50.67 -25.21
CA GLU A 704 -13.67 -51.61 -24.24
C GLU A 704 -12.23 -52.02 -24.60
N ALA A 705 -11.34 -52.07 -23.59
CA ALA A 705 -9.89 -52.19 -23.74
C ALA A 705 -9.35 -53.56 -24.20
N SER A 706 -10.18 -54.52 -24.63
CA SER A 706 -9.72 -55.89 -24.94
C SER A 706 -9.33 -56.15 -26.40
N ARG A 707 -9.32 -55.14 -27.28
CA ARG A 707 -8.88 -55.29 -28.69
C ARG A 707 -8.12 -54.08 -29.24
N LEU A 708 -6.86 -53.90 -28.86
CA LEU A 708 -5.92 -53.05 -29.61
C LEU A 708 -4.59 -53.81 -29.77
N ARG A 709 -4.34 -54.34 -30.99
CA ARG A 709 -3.01 -54.77 -31.44
C ARG A 709 -2.32 -53.59 -32.11
N SER A 710 -1.02 -53.49 -31.90
CA SER A 710 -0.12 -52.63 -32.67
C SER A 710 -0.17 -53.00 -34.15
N ASP A 711 -0.62 -52.08 -34.99
CA ASP A 711 -0.01 -51.73 -36.28
C ASP A 711 -0.88 -50.68 -37.00
N GLY A 712 -0.23 -49.84 -37.80
CA GLY A 712 -0.83 -48.71 -38.50
C GLY A 712 -1.84 -49.08 -39.59
N ASP A 713 -2.63 -48.06 -39.92
CA ASP A 713 -3.60 -47.93 -41.03
C ASP A 713 -4.96 -48.66 -40.95
N ALA A 714 -6.00 -47.85 -41.22
CA ALA A 714 -7.41 -48.10 -41.52
C ALA A 714 -8.40 -48.40 -40.36
N ALA A 715 -9.44 -47.55 -40.26
CA ALA A 715 -10.58 -47.69 -39.36
C ALA A 715 -11.60 -48.74 -39.86
N PRO A 716 -12.20 -49.58 -38.99
CA PRO A 716 -13.41 -50.31 -39.33
C PRO A 716 -14.67 -49.51 -38.97
N ALA A 717 -15.64 -49.54 -39.89
CA ALA A 717 -16.92 -48.85 -39.83
C ALA A 717 -17.84 -49.40 -38.71
N GLY A 718 -18.50 -48.48 -37.98
CA GLY A 718 -19.66 -48.78 -37.14
C GLY A 718 -19.59 -48.20 -35.73
N ALA A 719 -19.91 -46.91 -35.58
CA ALA A 719 -20.31 -46.35 -34.29
C ALA A 719 -21.37 -45.26 -34.52
N SER A 720 -22.53 -45.40 -33.88
CA SER A 720 -23.64 -44.43 -33.93
C SER A 720 -23.40 -43.26 -32.97
N PRO A 721 -23.83 -42.03 -33.30
CA PRO A 721 -23.70 -40.89 -32.40
C PRO A 721 -24.79 -40.92 -31.31
N ILE A 722 -24.42 -40.56 -30.07
CA ILE A 722 -25.37 -40.29 -28.97
C ILE A 722 -25.45 -38.76 -28.77
N ALA A 723 -26.68 -38.29 -28.52
CA ALA A 723 -27.11 -36.88 -28.46
C ALA A 723 -26.54 -36.06 -27.30
#